data_AF-A0A0X8GYV4-F1
#
_entry.id   AF-A0A0X8GYV4-F1
#
_cell.length_a   1.000
_cell.length_b   1.000
_cell.length_c   1.000
_cell.angle_alpha   90.00
_cell.angle_beta   90.00
_cell.angle_gamma   90.00
#
_symmetry.space_group_name_H-M   'P 1'
#
loop_
_entity.id
_entity.type
_entity.pdbx_description
1 polymer ?
#
loop_
_entity_poly.entity_id
_entity_poly.type
_entity_poly.pdbx_seq_one_letter_code
_entity_poly.pdbx_strand_id
1 'polypeptide(L)'
;MGTKIVVVGAGYAGVLTAKKLAKKFKKNSDVQVTIIDKNPFHTMLTELHEVAACRVDEESIRMDLKKIFAGRRVDVKLDTVETVDFDAKKVVGKHETYDYDYVVIASGSKPTYFGVPGAKENSFTLWSYDDAVILRDHIHNTFHAASCEPDLAKRRKMLTFHVVGAGFTGVEMMGELAEYVPVLCHKLSLDPSDVTMVNLDGMNRVVPILPEKLSAKVERRLAKMGVRVELNAMVKEVGADFVVYERDGKQVREETTTTIWTAGIEQNDVASDSGKSLEAAQRGGRIETDGFLRAKGREDVYVVGDNMYYIVEGEDRPVPQMVENAEHSAGTAANNIAESIRGGNNLKTYKPAFHGVMVCIGGKYGVAHVGLPNFMFSLPSFFAMFAKHFINIVYFIQVMGWTKIFSYLKHEFFTIRNQRSFVGGHLSNRTPSFLLMPVRVWLGAVWLFEGLYKWLAEGWLEEFKLPDFFKYANMFYDNIIDSATAAYYHVGTEVALKGSDMISAATGDAGSGATGDAASGATGAGGGTASAGELLFNVRFFNVFHLIFVSSTALESAKLENYAFKLNVPLMNWFVENVILANPDFGMIMQVSIVIMEILVGLALIAGLFTTLSAGVSIVLQLMFLMTTGWYLSGAWMFFASFAVLIGGGRTLGLDYWVMPWLKKQWTKIPFFKKWYLYHE
;
A
#
# COMPACT_ATOMS: atom_id res chain seq x y z
N MET A 1 -11.90 12.31 47.38
CA MET A 1 -12.41 12.14 46.00
C MET A 1 -11.27 12.46 45.06
N GLY A 2 -11.02 11.63 44.06
CA GLY A 2 -9.97 11.91 43.07
C GLY A 2 -10.37 13.06 42.12
N THR A 3 -9.39 13.76 41.57
CA THR A 3 -9.59 14.84 40.58
C THR A 3 -10.12 14.27 39.27
N LYS A 4 -11.22 14.82 38.76
CA LYS A 4 -11.88 14.40 37.52
C LYS A 4 -11.50 15.34 36.37
N ILE A 5 -10.91 14.79 35.32
CA ILE A 5 -10.63 15.51 34.08
C ILE A 5 -11.52 14.95 32.98
N VAL A 6 -12.37 15.79 32.39
CA VAL A 6 -13.25 15.42 31.28
C VAL A 6 -12.78 16.04 29.98
N VAL A 7 -12.58 15.24 28.95
CA VAL A 7 -12.19 15.67 27.60
C VAL A 7 -13.38 15.46 26.67
N VAL A 8 -13.90 16.55 26.10
CA VAL A 8 -15.05 16.56 25.19
C VAL A 8 -14.55 16.48 23.76
N GLY A 9 -14.78 15.34 23.11
CA GLY A 9 -14.38 15.05 21.73
C GLY A 9 -13.07 14.24 21.65
N ALA A 10 -13.09 13.20 20.82
CA ALA A 10 -11.95 12.32 20.53
C ALA A 10 -11.38 12.56 19.12
N GLY A 11 -11.32 13.82 18.71
CA GLY A 11 -10.53 14.27 17.56
C GLY A 11 -9.02 14.29 17.84
N TYR A 12 -8.25 14.92 16.94
CA TYR A 12 -6.78 15.01 17.05
C TYR A 12 -6.33 15.59 18.40
N ALA A 13 -6.92 16.71 18.82
CA ALA A 13 -6.55 17.39 20.06
C ALA A 13 -6.97 16.59 21.31
N GLY A 14 -8.20 16.07 21.34
CA GLY A 14 -8.74 15.36 22.49
C GLY A 14 -8.01 14.06 22.79
N VAL A 15 -7.78 13.23 21.76
CA VAL A 15 -7.03 11.97 21.90
C VAL A 15 -5.62 12.23 22.43
N LEU A 16 -4.90 13.19 21.84
CA LEU A 16 -3.54 13.51 22.30
C LEU A 16 -3.53 14.10 23.71
N THR A 17 -4.50 14.93 24.07
CA THR A 17 -4.63 15.51 25.41
C THR A 17 -4.83 14.40 26.44
N ALA A 18 -5.82 13.53 26.24
CA ALA A 18 -6.10 12.41 27.14
C ALA A 18 -4.91 11.46 27.27
N LYS A 19 -4.21 11.14 26.16
CA LYS A 19 -3.01 10.29 26.21
C LYS A 19 -1.86 10.93 27.00
N LYS A 20 -1.63 12.23 26.81
CA LYS A 20 -0.57 12.97 27.51
C LYS A 20 -0.89 13.09 29.00
N LEU A 21 -2.14 13.35 29.37
CA LEU A 21 -2.62 13.33 30.76
C LEU A 21 -2.44 11.95 31.41
N ALA A 22 -2.89 10.89 30.75
CA ALA A 22 -2.75 9.51 31.25
C ALA A 22 -1.28 9.11 31.46
N LYS A 23 -0.36 9.59 30.60
CA LYS A 23 1.08 9.38 30.76
C LYS A 23 1.62 10.13 31.99
N LYS A 24 1.24 11.40 32.16
CA LYS A 24 1.69 12.25 33.29
C LYS A 24 1.19 11.76 34.64
N PHE A 25 -0.03 11.21 34.67
CA PHE A 25 -0.65 10.68 35.88
C PHE A 25 -0.59 9.15 35.96
N LYS A 26 0.31 8.48 35.22
CA LYS A 26 0.39 6.99 35.18
C LYS A 26 0.51 6.32 36.55
N LYS A 27 1.13 6.99 37.54
CA LYS A 27 1.32 6.48 38.90
C LYS A 27 0.31 7.02 39.92
N ASN A 28 -0.44 8.06 39.60
CA ASN A 28 -1.39 8.70 40.54
C ASN A 28 -2.80 8.14 40.32
N SER A 29 -3.31 7.31 41.23
CA SER A 29 -4.66 6.75 41.15
C SER A 29 -5.77 7.75 41.44
N ASP A 30 -5.42 8.89 42.04
CA ASP A 30 -6.39 9.90 42.46
C ASP A 30 -6.77 10.85 41.33
N VAL A 31 -6.28 10.64 40.10
CA VAL A 31 -6.68 11.41 38.92
C VAL A 31 -7.37 10.51 37.93
N GLN A 32 -8.63 10.82 37.62
CA GLN A 32 -9.44 10.13 36.62
C GLN A 32 -9.53 10.97 35.36
N VAL A 33 -9.18 10.39 34.21
CA VAL A 33 -9.34 11.03 32.90
C VAL A 33 -10.46 10.32 32.17
N THR A 34 -11.49 11.07 31.78
CA THR A 34 -12.62 10.60 30.98
C THR A 34 -12.60 11.31 29.64
N ILE A 35 -12.73 10.56 28.54
CA ILE A 35 -12.92 11.12 27.20
C ILE A 35 -14.28 10.72 26.68
N ILE A 36 -15.04 11.69 26.16
CA ILE A 36 -16.40 11.50 25.68
C ILE A 36 -16.41 11.79 24.18
N ASP A 37 -16.91 10.86 23.38
CA ASP A 37 -17.12 11.06 21.95
C ASP A 37 -18.38 10.33 21.48
N LYS A 38 -19.01 10.86 20.43
CA LYS A 38 -20.19 10.26 19.81
C LYS A 38 -19.90 8.97 19.05
N ASN A 39 -18.64 8.76 18.65
CA ASN A 39 -18.18 7.61 17.87
C ASN A 39 -17.19 6.77 18.68
N PRO A 40 -17.18 5.42 18.50
CA PRO A 40 -16.24 4.55 19.21
C PRO A 40 -14.80 4.59 18.63
N PHE A 41 -14.53 5.47 17.68
CA PHE A 41 -13.25 5.59 16.98
C PHE A 41 -12.88 7.05 16.74
N HIS A 42 -11.58 7.32 16.78
CA HIS A 42 -10.98 8.53 16.28
C HIS A 42 -10.88 8.47 14.75
N THR A 43 -11.26 9.56 14.07
CA THR A 43 -11.29 9.66 12.61
C THR A 43 -10.12 10.50 12.09
N MET A 44 -9.42 9.99 11.07
CA MET A 44 -8.41 10.75 10.31
C MET A 44 -9.09 11.71 9.35
N LEU A 45 -9.42 12.90 9.83
CA LEU A 45 -10.09 13.93 9.03
C LEU A 45 -9.27 14.34 7.79
N THR A 46 -7.93 14.22 7.87
CA THR A 46 -7.03 14.57 6.76
C THR A 46 -7.09 13.60 5.59
N GLU A 47 -7.71 12.42 5.73
CA GLU A 47 -7.71 11.37 4.69
C GLU A 47 -9.13 11.03 4.20
N LEU A 48 -10.15 11.83 4.55
CA LEU A 48 -11.54 11.57 4.17
C LEU A 48 -11.73 11.54 2.64
N HIS A 49 -11.01 12.40 1.92
CA HIS A 49 -11.07 12.48 0.46
C HIS A 49 -10.63 11.18 -0.22
N GLU A 50 -9.71 10.43 0.40
CA GLU A 50 -9.21 9.17 -0.14
C GLU A 50 -10.28 8.06 -0.09
N VAL A 51 -11.06 8.03 0.99
CA VAL A 51 -12.19 7.09 1.16
C VAL A 51 -13.37 7.49 0.28
N ALA A 52 -13.69 8.79 0.24
CA ALA A 52 -14.76 9.33 -0.59
C ALA A 52 -14.60 8.98 -2.08
N ALA A 53 -13.36 8.94 -2.58
CA ALA A 53 -13.05 8.55 -3.96
C ALA A 53 -12.61 7.09 -4.12
N CYS A 54 -12.93 6.22 -3.15
CA CYS A 54 -12.64 4.78 -3.14
C CYS A 54 -11.17 4.44 -3.48
N ARG A 55 -10.21 5.24 -3.01
CA ARG A 55 -8.78 4.92 -3.13
C ARG A 55 -8.35 3.92 -2.07
N VAL A 56 -8.81 4.14 -0.84
CA VAL A 56 -8.56 3.28 0.32
C VAL A 56 -9.86 2.84 0.99
N ASP A 57 -9.78 1.74 1.72
CA ASP A 57 -10.91 1.20 2.49
C ASP A 57 -11.13 2.04 3.76
N GLU A 58 -12.37 2.07 4.25
CA GLU A 58 -12.82 2.86 5.41
C GLU A 58 -12.02 2.63 6.71
N GLU A 59 -11.44 1.43 6.86
CA GLU A 59 -10.60 1.09 8.01
C GLU A 59 -9.31 1.93 8.08
N SER A 60 -8.87 2.51 6.95
CA SER A 60 -7.66 3.34 6.90
C SER A 60 -7.82 4.62 7.75
N ILE A 61 -9.02 5.19 7.80
CA ILE A 61 -9.30 6.45 8.48
C ILE A 61 -9.87 6.29 9.89
N ARG A 62 -10.15 5.05 10.32
CA ARG A 62 -10.68 4.77 11.66
C ARG A 62 -9.59 4.24 12.60
N MET A 63 -9.66 4.70 13.85
CA MET A 63 -8.83 4.20 14.95
C MET A 63 -9.70 4.01 16.20
N ASP A 64 -9.94 2.75 16.57
CA ASP A 64 -10.73 2.38 17.74
C ASP A 64 -10.18 3.03 19.03
N LEU A 65 -11.02 3.78 19.74
CA LEU A 65 -10.64 4.49 20.96
C LEU A 65 -10.18 3.54 22.07
N LYS A 66 -10.83 2.37 22.22
CA LYS A 66 -10.42 1.37 23.22
C LYS A 66 -9.03 0.83 22.89
N LYS A 67 -8.70 0.64 21.61
CA LYS A 67 -7.33 0.25 21.20
C LYS A 67 -6.32 1.38 21.43
N ILE A 68 -6.69 2.64 21.16
CA ILE A 68 -5.83 3.80 21.42
C ILE A 68 -5.48 3.91 22.91
N PHE A 69 -6.45 3.67 23.80
CA PHE A 69 -6.27 3.79 25.25
C PHE A 69 -5.97 2.45 25.96
N ALA A 70 -5.77 1.36 25.22
CA ALA A 70 -5.41 0.07 25.79
C ALA A 70 -4.15 0.19 26.68
N GLY A 71 -4.26 -0.31 27.92
CA GLY A 71 -3.19 -0.22 28.92
C GLY A 71 -2.98 1.18 29.52
N ARG A 72 -3.89 2.12 29.28
CA ARG A 72 -3.89 3.47 29.87
C ARG A 72 -5.13 3.65 30.75
N ARG A 73 -5.00 4.45 31.81
CA ARG A 73 -6.11 4.81 32.70
C ARG A 73 -6.89 5.98 32.13
N VAL A 74 -7.63 5.72 31.07
CA VAL A 74 -8.57 6.66 30.44
C VAL A 74 -9.90 5.96 30.31
N ASP A 75 -10.94 6.53 30.88
CA ASP A 75 -12.32 6.04 30.72
C ASP A 75 -12.89 6.60 29.42
N VAL A 76 -13.30 5.72 28.52
CA VAL A 76 -13.85 6.10 27.21
C VAL A 76 -15.36 5.97 27.27
N LYS A 77 -16.06 7.10 27.15
CA LYS A 77 -17.52 7.17 27.13
C LYS A 77 -18.01 7.43 25.72
N LEU A 78 -18.93 6.58 25.28
CA LEU A 78 -19.64 6.74 24.02
C LEU A 78 -20.94 7.50 24.32
N ASP A 79 -20.89 8.82 24.17
CA ASP A 79 -22.04 9.69 24.39
C ASP A 79 -21.92 10.95 23.51
N THR A 80 -23.05 11.53 23.12
CA THR A 80 -23.09 12.81 22.43
C THR A 80 -23.23 13.91 23.48
N VAL A 81 -22.20 14.74 23.65
CA VAL A 81 -22.30 15.93 24.51
C VAL A 81 -23.25 16.93 23.87
N GLU A 82 -24.18 17.47 24.64
CA GLU A 82 -25.13 18.49 24.21
C GLU A 82 -24.68 19.86 24.70
N THR A 83 -24.28 19.97 25.97
CA THR A 83 -23.84 21.23 26.57
C THR A 83 -22.84 21.02 27.70
N VAL A 84 -22.11 22.07 28.06
CA VAL A 84 -21.23 22.12 29.23
C VAL A 84 -21.73 23.21 30.17
N ASP A 85 -22.21 22.80 31.33
CA ASP A 85 -22.58 23.70 32.42
C ASP A 85 -21.33 24.02 33.24
N PHE A 86 -20.79 25.21 33.00
CA PHE A 86 -19.56 25.65 33.66
C PHE A 86 -19.79 25.96 35.14
N ASP A 87 -20.95 26.46 35.54
CA ASP A 87 -21.20 26.88 36.92
C ASP A 87 -21.45 25.67 37.83
N ALA A 88 -22.21 24.69 37.35
CA ALA A 88 -22.39 23.41 38.03
C ALA A 88 -21.20 22.45 37.87
N LYS A 89 -20.22 22.78 37.01
CA LYS A 89 -19.08 21.95 36.61
C LYS A 89 -19.48 20.56 36.10
N LYS A 90 -20.39 20.54 35.14
CA LYS A 90 -20.94 19.31 34.54
C LYS A 90 -20.90 19.36 33.03
N VAL A 91 -20.48 18.25 32.42
CA VAL A 91 -20.69 17.99 30.99
C VAL A 91 -21.97 17.18 30.85
N VAL A 92 -22.94 17.72 30.12
CA VAL A 92 -24.25 17.07 29.91
C VAL A 92 -24.22 16.37 28.56
N GLY A 93 -24.24 15.04 28.62
CA GLY A 93 -24.44 14.18 27.45
C GLY A 93 -25.90 13.77 27.30
N LYS A 94 -26.19 13.12 26.17
CA LYS A 94 -27.52 12.61 25.85
C LYS A 94 -27.94 11.48 26.79
N HIS A 95 -26.99 10.69 27.29
CA HIS A 95 -27.25 9.52 28.12
C HIS A 95 -26.89 9.73 29.59
N GLU A 96 -25.78 10.42 29.85
CA GLU A 96 -25.27 10.62 31.21
C GLU A 96 -24.80 12.07 31.42
N THR A 97 -24.63 12.44 32.69
CA THR A 97 -23.99 13.70 33.08
C THR A 97 -22.66 13.39 33.78
N TYR A 98 -21.63 14.15 33.45
CA TYR A 98 -20.27 13.92 33.90
C TYR A 98 -19.75 15.12 34.70
N ASP A 99 -19.56 14.95 36.01
CA ASP A 99 -18.90 15.99 36.82
C ASP A 99 -17.42 16.10 36.46
N TYR A 100 -16.89 17.32 36.53
CA TYR A 100 -15.48 17.57 36.28
C TYR A 100 -14.87 18.56 37.29
N ASP A 101 -13.57 18.42 37.53
CA ASP A 101 -12.74 19.47 38.14
C ASP A 101 -12.03 20.29 37.07
N TYR A 102 -11.65 19.64 35.98
CA TYR A 102 -11.11 20.26 34.77
C TYR A 102 -11.81 19.72 33.53
N VAL A 103 -12.18 20.60 32.59
CA VAL A 103 -12.77 20.21 31.30
C VAL A 103 -11.90 20.69 30.14
N VAL A 104 -11.76 19.84 29.12
CA VAL A 104 -11.09 20.16 27.87
C VAL A 104 -12.10 20.13 26.73
N ILE A 105 -12.32 21.28 26.09
CA ILE A 105 -13.18 21.42 24.91
C ILE A 105 -12.36 21.13 23.66
N ALA A 106 -12.61 19.97 23.05
CA ALA A 106 -11.93 19.44 21.85
C ALA A 106 -12.92 18.89 20.82
N SER A 107 -14.13 19.46 20.77
CA SER A 107 -15.27 19.01 19.94
C SER A 107 -15.13 19.23 18.43
N GLY A 108 -14.09 19.96 18.00
CA GLY A 108 -13.78 20.20 16.59
C GLY A 108 -14.74 21.19 15.90
N SER A 109 -14.76 21.12 14.58
CA SER A 109 -15.53 22.03 13.70
C SER A 109 -16.66 21.30 12.98
N LYS A 110 -17.55 22.04 12.32
CA LYS A 110 -18.55 21.55 11.36
C LYS A 110 -18.52 22.40 10.08
N PRO A 111 -19.10 21.93 8.96
CA PRO A 111 -19.23 22.73 7.75
C PRO A 111 -20.06 24.00 7.98
N THR A 112 -19.64 25.12 7.37
CA THR A 112 -20.46 26.34 7.28
C THR A 112 -20.88 26.59 5.84
N TYR A 113 -22.11 27.05 5.65
CA TYR A 113 -22.71 27.27 4.32
C TYR A 113 -22.81 28.75 3.94
N PHE A 114 -22.31 29.66 4.79
CA PHE A 114 -22.35 31.11 4.59
C PHE A 114 -23.73 31.68 4.22
N GLY A 115 -24.81 31.01 4.64
CA GLY A 115 -26.19 31.39 4.32
C GLY A 115 -26.60 31.16 2.86
N VAL A 116 -25.82 30.40 2.07
CA VAL A 116 -26.17 30.04 0.68
C VAL A 116 -27.43 29.17 0.67
N PRO A 117 -28.54 29.62 0.05
CA PRO A 117 -29.78 28.86 -0.01
C PRO A 117 -29.60 27.47 -0.65
N GLY A 118 -30.19 26.47 0.00
CA GLY A 118 -30.20 25.08 -0.46
C GLY A 118 -28.86 24.34 -0.34
N ALA A 119 -27.77 25.01 0.04
CA ALA A 119 -26.46 24.36 0.15
C ALA A 119 -26.45 23.27 1.23
N LYS A 120 -27.12 23.48 2.37
CA LYS A 120 -27.16 22.49 3.45
C LYS A 120 -28.00 21.26 3.09
N GLU A 121 -29.05 21.46 2.30
CA GLU A 121 -30.03 20.42 1.95
C GLU A 121 -29.62 19.63 0.71
N ASN A 122 -28.93 20.27 -0.24
CA ASN A 122 -28.66 19.73 -1.58
C ASN A 122 -27.16 19.53 -1.89
N SER A 123 -26.28 19.56 -0.88
CA SER A 123 -24.87 19.24 -1.07
C SER A 123 -24.37 18.17 -0.11
N PHE A 124 -23.35 17.44 -0.56
CA PHE A 124 -22.57 16.54 0.27
C PHE A 124 -21.46 17.31 0.97
N THR A 125 -21.15 16.95 2.20
CA THR A 125 -19.99 17.47 2.92
C THR A 125 -18.86 16.44 2.94
N LEU A 126 -17.70 16.83 3.46
CA LEU A 126 -16.56 15.94 3.68
C LEU A 126 -15.86 16.31 4.98
N TRP A 127 -16.60 16.23 6.09
CA TRP A 127 -16.11 16.65 7.41
C TRP A 127 -16.27 15.58 8.50
N SER A 128 -16.83 14.43 8.15
CA SER A 128 -16.99 13.29 9.03
C SER A 128 -16.66 11.97 8.33
N TYR A 129 -16.51 10.91 9.11
CA TYR A 129 -16.42 9.55 8.56
C TYR A 129 -17.65 9.20 7.74
N ASP A 130 -18.84 9.48 8.27
CA ASP A 130 -20.12 9.17 7.60
C ASP A 130 -20.23 9.94 6.28
N ASP A 131 -19.80 11.21 6.26
CA ASP A 131 -19.77 12.04 5.06
C ASP A 131 -18.95 11.37 3.94
N ALA A 132 -17.76 10.86 4.28
CA ALA A 132 -16.88 10.21 3.31
C ALA A 132 -17.50 8.91 2.75
N VAL A 133 -18.17 8.13 3.60
CA VAL A 133 -18.85 6.89 3.20
C VAL A 133 -20.07 7.19 2.32
N ILE A 134 -20.92 8.12 2.75
CA ILE A 134 -22.09 8.56 1.99
C ILE A 134 -21.67 9.09 0.62
N LEU A 135 -20.65 9.93 0.56
CA LEU A 135 -20.16 10.50 -0.70
C LEU A 135 -19.59 9.41 -1.62
N ARG A 136 -18.82 8.45 -1.09
CA ARG A 136 -18.33 7.31 -1.87
C ARG A 136 -19.46 6.51 -2.49
N ASP A 137 -20.45 6.14 -1.68
CA ASP A 137 -21.57 5.32 -2.12
C ASP A 137 -22.42 6.10 -3.14
N HIS A 138 -22.63 7.40 -2.92
CA HIS A 138 -23.29 8.29 -3.87
C HIS A 138 -22.56 8.34 -5.22
N ILE A 139 -21.24 8.53 -5.23
CA ILE A 139 -20.44 8.55 -6.47
C ILE A 139 -20.60 7.21 -7.21
N HIS A 140 -20.45 6.08 -6.52
CA HIS A 140 -20.59 4.76 -7.14
C HIS A 140 -22.00 4.53 -7.72
N ASN A 141 -23.03 4.85 -6.94
CA ASN A 141 -24.42 4.66 -7.34
C ASN A 141 -24.77 5.58 -8.51
N THR A 142 -24.27 6.81 -8.52
CA THR A 142 -24.47 7.77 -9.61
C THR A 142 -23.85 7.28 -10.92
N PHE A 143 -22.60 6.79 -10.86
CA PHE A 143 -21.94 6.22 -12.04
C PHE A 143 -22.63 4.95 -12.55
N HIS A 144 -23.10 4.09 -11.65
CA HIS A 144 -23.85 2.88 -12.03
C HIS A 144 -25.22 3.24 -12.65
N ALA A 145 -25.94 4.21 -12.08
CA ALA A 145 -27.19 4.69 -12.66
C ALA A 145 -26.96 5.31 -14.05
N ALA A 146 -25.90 6.12 -14.20
CA ALA A 146 -25.54 6.73 -15.47
C ALA A 146 -25.20 5.70 -16.56
N SER A 147 -24.60 4.54 -16.21
CA SER A 147 -24.34 3.48 -17.19
C SER A 147 -25.60 2.77 -17.67
N CYS A 148 -26.71 2.91 -16.95
CA CYS A 148 -28.01 2.39 -17.33
C CYS A 148 -28.94 3.46 -17.95
N GLU A 149 -28.52 4.72 -18.03
CA GLU A 149 -29.31 5.82 -18.58
C GLU A 149 -29.08 5.95 -20.10
N PRO A 150 -30.10 5.70 -20.95
CA PRO A 150 -29.97 5.83 -22.41
C PRO A 150 -29.95 7.28 -22.90
N ASP A 151 -30.57 8.23 -22.19
CA ASP A 151 -30.60 9.64 -22.58
C ASP A 151 -29.26 10.32 -22.25
N LEU A 152 -28.55 10.75 -23.30
CA LEU A 152 -27.23 11.38 -23.17
C LEU A 152 -27.26 12.66 -22.33
N ALA A 153 -28.32 13.47 -22.41
CA ALA A 153 -28.41 14.72 -21.65
C ALA A 153 -28.56 14.43 -20.15
N LYS A 154 -29.44 13.48 -19.80
CA LYS A 154 -29.61 13.03 -18.40
C LYS A 154 -28.36 12.36 -17.86
N ARG A 155 -27.73 11.50 -18.66
CA ARG A 155 -26.46 10.85 -18.30
C ARG A 155 -25.38 11.88 -17.97
N ARG A 156 -25.19 12.88 -18.83
CA ARG A 156 -24.21 13.96 -18.60
C ARG A 156 -24.53 14.76 -17.34
N LYS A 157 -25.80 15.07 -17.09
CA LYS A 157 -26.25 15.72 -15.85
C LYS A 157 -25.94 14.90 -14.60
N MET A 158 -26.09 13.57 -14.65
CA MET A 158 -25.70 12.67 -13.57
C MET A 158 -24.17 12.66 -13.37
N LEU A 159 -23.42 12.73 -14.46
CA LEU A 159 -21.95 12.71 -14.48
C LEU A 159 -21.30 14.10 -14.37
N THR A 160 -22.05 15.12 -13.97
CA THR A 160 -21.50 16.43 -13.61
C THR A 160 -21.29 16.50 -12.10
N PHE A 161 -20.07 16.86 -11.70
CA PHE A 161 -19.63 16.96 -10.31
C PHE A 161 -19.11 18.37 -10.04
N HIS A 162 -19.70 19.03 -9.06
CA HIS A 162 -19.24 20.32 -8.56
C HIS A 162 -18.62 20.16 -7.17
N VAL A 163 -17.38 20.62 -7.00
CA VAL A 163 -16.78 20.82 -5.68
C VAL A 163 -16.72 22.32 -5.42
N VAL A 164 -17.37 22.76 -4.35
CA VAL A 164 -17.41 24.16 -3.93
C VAL A 164 -16.35 24.38 -2.84
N GLY A 165 -15.44 25.32 -3.09
CA GLY A 165 -14.24 25.57 -2.32
C GLY A 165 -13.01 24.94 -2.99
N ALA A 166 -12.05 25.78 -3.40
CA ALA A 166 -10.72 25.42 -3.88
C ALA A 166 -9.64 25.61 -2.79
N GLY A 167 -10.02 25.43 -1.52
CA GLY A 167 -9.10 25.27 -0.39
C GLY A 167 -8.43 23.90 -0.38
N PHE A 168 -7.85 23.50 0.76
CA PHE A 168 -7.21 22.17 0.89
C PHE A 168 -8.18 21.03 0.57
N THR A 169 -9.25 20.91 1.34
CA THR A 169 -10.19 19.78 1.25
C THR A 169 -10.81 19.64 -0.13
N GLY A 170 -11.21 20.75 -0.76
CA GLY A 170 -11.81 20.71 -2.09
C GLY A 170 -10.83 20.33 -3.19
N VAL A 171 -9.59 20.85 -3.15
CA VAL A 171 -8.54 20.44 -4.10
C VAL A 171 -8.17 18.97 -3.93
N GLU A 172 -8.05 18.48 -2.70
CA GLU A 172 -7.76 17.07 -2.42
C GLU A 172 -8.88 16.16 -2.92
N MET A 173 -10.13 16.49 -2.59
CA MET A 173 -11.31 15.76 -3.05
C MET A 173 -11.41 15.75 -4.58
N MET A 174 -11.22 16.90 -5.23
CA MET A 174 -11.27 17.01 -6.68
C MET A 174 -10.12 16.24 -7.35
N GLY A 175 -8.92 16.28 -6.78
CA GLY A 175 -7.78 15.51 -7.27
C GLY A 175 -8.03 14.00 -7.19
N GLU A 176 -8.59 13.52 -6.08
CA GLU A 176 -8.97 12.12 -5.93
C GLU A 176 -10.09 11.71 -6.87
N LEU A 177 -11.14 12.53 -7.01
CA LEU A 177 -12.24 12.27 -7.94
C LEU A 177 -11.70 12.16 -9.38
N ALA A 178 -10.87 13.11 -9.80
CA ALA A 178 -10.31 13.13 -11.14
C ALA A 178 -9.37 11.94 -11.45
N GLU A 179 -8.71 11.34 -10.45
CA GLU A 179 -8.02 10.06 -10.64
C GLU A 179 -8.98 8.86 -10.68
N TYR A 180 -10.13 8.97 -10.04
CA TYR A 180 -11.09 7.87 -9.95
C TYR A 180 -12.02 7.76 -11.15
N VAL A 181 -12.45 8.89 -11.71
CA VAL A 181 -13.37 8.96 -12.85
C VAL A 181 -12.95 8.04 -14.00
N PRO A 182 -11.69 8.05 -14.49
CA PRO A 182 -11.29 7.15 -15.58
C PRO A 182 -11.44 5.66 -15.24
N VAL A 183 -11.26 5.29 -13.97
CA VAL A 183 -11.44 3.90 -13.49
C VAL A 183 -12.92 3.52 -13.54
N LEU A 184 -13.80 4.40 -13.04
CA LEU A 184 -15.24 4.18 -13.07
C LEU A 184 -15.77 4.10 -14.50
N CYS A 185 -15.36 5.03 -15.38
CA CYS A 185 -15.76 5.02 -16.78
C CYS A 185 -15.34 3.74 -17.49
N HIS A 186 -14.10 3.27 -17.28
CA HIS A 186 -13.64 2.02 -17.85
C HIS A 186 -14.43 0.81 -17.31
N LYS A 187 -14.67 0.75 -15.99
CA LYS A 187 -15.37 -0.38 -15.36
C LYS A 187 -16.84 -0.47 -15.80
N LEU A 188 -17.48 0.67 -16.03
CA LEU A 188 -18.91 0.77 -16.37
C LEU A 188 -19.16 1.06 -17.85
N SER A 189 -18.12 1.00 -18.69
CA SER A 189 -18.21 1.26 -20.14
C SER A 189 -18.84 2.62 -20.50
N LEU A 190 -18.55 3.65 -19.70
CA LEU A 190 -18.95 5.04 -19.97
C LEU A 190 -17.86 5.77 -20.74
N ASP A 191 -18.26 6.73 -21.58
CA ASP A 191 -17.31 7.62 -22.25
C ASP A 191 -16.79 8.67 -21.25
N PRO A 192 -15.47 8.79 -21.02
CA PRO A 192 -14.92 9.82 -20.14
C PRO A 192 -15.30 11.26 -20.54
N SER A 193 -15.65 11.51 -21.80
CA SER A 193 -16.11 12.83 -22.28
C SER A 193 -17.52 13.21 -21.82
N ASP A 194 -18.30 12.25 -21.29
CA ASP A 194 -19.60 12.53 -20.69
C ASP A 194 -19.50 13.06 -19.25
N VAL A 195 -18.31 13.00 -18.63
CA VAL A 195 -18.09 13.42 -17.25
C VAL A 195 -17.57 14.85 -17.19
N THR A 196 -18.21 15.69 -16.38
CA THR A 196 -17.79 17.07 -16.14
C THR A 196 -17.39 17.25 -14.69
N MET A 197 -16.19 17.78 -14.43
CA MET A 197 -15.70 18.06 -13.08
C MET A 197 -15.36 19.55 -12.96
N VAL A 198 -15.98 20.22 -11.98
CA VAL A 198 -15.87 21.66 -11.79
C VAL A 198 -15.51 21.97 -10.35
N ASN A 199 -14.46 22.76 -10.16
CA ASN A 199 -14.04 23.21 -8.84
C ASN A 199 -14.26 24.74 -8.73
N LEU A 200 -15.27 25.14 -7.96
CA LEU A 200 -15.73 26.53 -7.83
C LEU A 200 -15.12 27.19 -6.58
N ASP A 201 -14.60 28.40 -6.68
CA ASP A 201 -14.18 29.19 -5.52
C ASP A 201 -14.39 30.69 -5.76
N GLY A 202 -14.86 31.41 -4.73
CA GLY A 202 -15.01 32.87 -4.77
C GLY A 202 -13.68 33.63 -4.70
N MET A 203 -12.60 32.97 -4.27
CA MET A 203 -11.25 33.52 -4.20
C MET A 203 -10.57 33.48 -5.57
N ASN A 204 -9.52 34.29 -5.72
CA ASN A 204 -8.78 34.43 -6.96
C ASN A 204 -7.70 33.37 -7.19
N ARG A 205 -7.47 32.46 -6.23
CA ARG A 205 -6.42 31.42 -6.30
C ARG A 205 -6.85 30.15 -5.56
N VAL A 206 -6.43 29.00 -6.07
CA VAL A 206 -6.52 27.72 -5.35
C VAL A 206 -5.53 27.68 -4.19
N VAL A 207 -5.96 27.11 -3.05
CA VAL A 207 -5.19 26.94 -1.81
C VAL A 207 -4.39 28.22 -1.46
N PRO A 208 -5.05 29.36 -1.13
CA PRO A 208 -4.39 30.67 -1.02
C PRO A 208 -3.27 30.78 0.03
N ILE A 209 -3.20 29.84 0.98
CA ILE A 209 -2.13 29.77 1.98
C ILE A 209 -0.79 29.33 1.38
N LEU A 210 -0.81 28.68 0.21
CA LEU A 210 0.42 28.34 -0.50
C LEU A 210 0.99 29.58 -1.20
N PRO A 211 2.32 29.62 -1.39
CA PRO A 211 2.93 30.59 -2.30
C PRO A 211 2.30 30.50 -3.69
N GLU A 212 2.14 31.65 -4.35
CA GLU A 212 1.44 31.79 -5.64
C GLU A 212 1.93 30.79 -6.70
N LYS A 213 3.24 30.57 -6.76
CA LYS A 213 3.86 29.62 -7.70
C LYS A 213 3.40 28.18 -7.47
N LEU A 214 3.13 27.78 -6.22
CA LEU A 214 2.60 26.46 -5.88
C LEU A 214 1.11 26.38 -6.14
N SER A 215 0.31 27.40 -5.80
CA SER A 215 -1.11 27.47 -6.18
C SER A 215 -1.29 27.32 -7.69
N ALA A 216 -0.50 28.03 -8.50
CA ALA A 216 -0.53 27.88 -9.96
C ALA A 216 -0.10 26.48 -10.45
N LYS A 217 0.73 25.74 -9.69
CA LYS A 217 1.04 24.33 -10.01
C LYS A 217 -0.16 23.43 -9.72
N VAL A 218 -0.87 23.65 -8.62
CA VAL A 218 -2.09 22.92 -8.27
C VAL A 218 -3.14 23.09 -9.35
N GLU A 219 -3.44 24.33 -9.73
CA GLU A 219 -4.42 24.66 -10.76
C GLU A 219 -4.07 24.02 -12.12
N ARG A 220 -2.82 24.15 -12.58
CA ARG A 220 -2.35 23.47 -13.80
C ARG A 220 -2.45 21.95 -13.72
N ARG A 221 -2.26 21.36 -12.54
CA ARG A 221 -2.38 19.90 -12.36
C ARG A 221 -3.84 19.47 -12.48
N LEU A 222 -4.76 20.16 -11.81
CA LEU A 222 -6.20 19.90 -11.92
C LEU A 222 -6.69 20.04 -13.36
N ALA A 223 -6.30 21.12 -14.05
CA ALA A 223 -6.64 21.33 -15.47
C ALA A 223 -6.13 20.19 -16.37
N LYS A 224 -4.91 19.70 -16.16
CA LYS A 224 -4.37 18.53 -16.88
C LYS A 224 -5.13 17.23 -16.61
N MET A 225 -5.85 17.15 -15.50
CA MET A 225 -6.68 16.00 -15.13
C MET A 225 -8.12 16.14 -15.65
N GLY A 226 -8.43 17.21 -16.41
CA GLY A 226 -9.76 17.45 -16.98
C GLY A 226 -10.71 18.22 -16.05
N VAL A 227 -10.20 18.80 -14.96
CA VAL A 227 -11.01 19.60 -14.04
C VAL A 227 -11.07 21.04 -14.53
N ARG A 228 -12.29 21.59 -14.63
CA ARG A 228 -12.52 23.02 -14.86
C ARG A 228 -12.45 23.76 -13.52
N VAL A 229 -11.42 24.57 -13.33
CA VAL A 229 -11.25 25.38 -12.12
C VAL A 229 -11.81 26.78 -12.37
N GLU A 230 -12.84 27.14 -11.61
CA GLU A 230 -13.60 28.38 -11.75
C GLU A 230 -13.35 29.25 -10.50
N LEU A 231 -12.44 30.22 -10.65
CA LEU A 231 -12.06 31.16 -9.60
C LEU A 231 -12.81 32.48 -9.74
N ASN A 232 -12.91 33.24 -8.65
CA ASN A 232 -13.80 34.41 -8.55
C ASN A 232 -15.25 34.06 -8.90
N ALA A 233 -15.65 32.83 -8.61
CA ALA A 233 -16.96 32.25 -8.87
C ALA A 233 -17.66 32.00 -7.53
N MET A 234 -18.41 32.99 -7.06
CA MET A 234 -19.10 32.91 -5.77
C MET A 234 -20.43 32.16 -5.93
N VAL A 235 -20.58 31.01 -5.26
CA VAL A 235 -21.83 30.25 -5.28
C VAL A 235 -22.94 31.04 -4.56
N LYS A 236 -24.12 31.10 -5.19
CA LYS A 236 -25.29 31.85 -4.73
C LYS A 236 -26.45 30.95 -4.34
N GLU A 237 -26.58 29.77 -4.95
CA GLU A 237 -27.68 28.83 -4.67
C GLU A 237 -27.25 27.40 -5.06
N VAL A 238 -27.68 26.41 -4.28
CA VAL A 238 -27.55 24.99 -4.62
C VAL A 238 -28.93 24.35 -4.57
N GLY A 239 -29.39 23.85 -5.72
CA GLY A 239 -30.63 23.08 -5.82
C GLY A 239 -30.35 21.58 -5.88
N ALA A 240 -31.42 20.78 -5.90
CA ALA A 240 -31.34 19.32 -5.95
C ALA A 240 -30.63 18.81 -7.23
N ASP A 241 -30.70 19.57 -8.33
CA ASP A 241 -30.20 19.18 -9.64
C ASP A 241 -29.46 20.30 -10.38
N PHE A 242 -29.05 21.36 -9.68
CA PHE A 242 -28.33 22.50 -10.24
C PHE A 242 -27.47 23.24 -9.19
N VAL A 243 -26.51 24.02 -9.69
CA VAL A 243 -25.76 25.02 -8.91
C VAL A 243 -25.82 26.37 -9.62
N VAL A 244 -25.97 27.45 -8.86
CA VAL A 244 -25.89 28.84 -9.36
C VAL A 244 -24.71 29.53 -8.73
N TYR A 245 -23.86 30.13 -9.55
CA TYR A 245 -22.73 30.94 -9.10
C TYR A 245 -22.61 32.22 -9.90
N GLU A 246 -21.97 33.23 -9.31
CA GLU A 246 -21.73 34.52 -9.93
C GLU A 246 -20.24 34.67 -10.24
N ARG A 247 -19.94 35.02 -11.48
CA ARG A 247 -18.57 35.28 -11.96
C ARG A 247 -18.60 36.48 -12.90
N ASP A 248 -17.67 37.43 -12.70
CA ASP A 248 -17.57 38.66 -13.51
C ASP A 248 -18.90 39.44 -13.60
N GLY A 249 -19.68 39.45 -12.51
CA GLY A 249 -20.98 40.12 -12.43
C GLY A 249 -22.12 39.42 -13.19
N LYS A 250 -21.90 38.20 -13.70
CA LYS A 250 -22.91 37.39 -14.37
C LYS A 250 -23.25 36.15 -13.55
N GLN A 251 -24.54 35.85 -13.44
CA GLN A 251 -25.00 34.59 -12.86
C GLN A 251 -24.95 33.48 -13.91
N VAL A 252 -24.35 32.36 -13.53
CA VAL A 252 -24.26 31.13 -14.30
C VAL A 252 -25.00 30.05 -13.53
N ARG A 253 -25.87 29.32 -14.23
CA ARG A 253 -26.59 28.16 -13.70
C ARG A 253 -26.16 26.93 -14.48
N GLU A 254 -25.70 25.91 -13.78
CA GLU A 254 -25.29 24.63 -14.37
C GLU A 254 -26.05 23.48 -13.73
N GLU A 255 -26.43 22.50 -14.55
CA GLU A 255 -27.10 21.29 -14.09
C GLU A 255 -26.09 20.30 -13.51
N THR A 256 -26.38 19.76 -12.33
CA THR A 256 -25.50 18.85 -11.63
C THR A 256 -26.30 18.00 -10.65
N THR A 257 -26.01 16.70 -10.59
CA THR A 257 -26.63 15.82 -9.58
C THR A 257 -25.76 15.68 -8.34
N THR A 258 -24.50 16.14 -8.40
CA THR A 258 -23.55 16.02 -7.29
C THR A 258 -22.88 17.36 -7.03
N THR A 259 -23.17 17.94 -5.87
CA THR A 259 -22.48 19.12 -5.33
C THR A 259 -21.81 18.74 -4.02
N ILE A 260 -20.51 18.97 -3.90
CA ILE A 260 -19.70 18.66 -2.72
C ILE A 260 -19.22 19.99 -2.12
N TRP A 261 -19.61 20.29 -0.89
CA TRP A 261 -19.31 21.54 -0.21
C TRP A 261 -18.11 21.43 0.72
N THR A 262 -17.08 22.23 0.45
CA THR A 262 -15.81 22.27 1.19
C THR A 262 -15.31 23.69 1.44
N ALA A 263 -16.16 24.70 1.23
CA ALA A 263 -15.77 26.11 1.21
C ALA A 263 -15.49 26.73 2.59
N GLY A 264 -15.86 26.07 3.68
CA GLY A 264 -15.58 26.60 5.01
C GLY A 264 -16.07 25.73 6.15
N ILE A 265 -15.57 26.06 7.33
CA ILE A 265 -15.93 25.43 8.60
C ILE A 265 -16.24 26.49 9.66
N GLU A 266 -17.03 26.10 10.64
CA GLU A 266 -17.35 26.85 11.84
C GLU A 266 -17.28 25.95 13.07
N GLN A 267 -17.39 26.53 14.26
CA GLN A 267 -17.42 25.73 15.49
C GLN A 267 -18.58 24.75 15.53
N ASN A 268 -18.33 23.58 16.12
CA ASN A 268 -19.38 22.65 16.49
C ASN A 268 -20.36 23.30 17.49
N ASP A 269 -21.63 22.89 17.44
CA ASP A 269 -22.73 23.44 18.25
C ASP A 269 -22.41 23.40 19.74
N VAL A 270 -21.84 22.30 20.25
CA VAL A 270 -21.44 22.17 21.66
C VAL A 270 -20.48 23.28 22.08
N ALA A 271 -19.45 23.57 21.28
CA ALA A 271 -18.50 24.63 21.59
C ALA A 271 -19.10 26.02 21.39
N SER A 272 -19.99 26.18 20.41
CA SER A 272 -20.70 27.45 20.19
C SER A 272 -21.64 27.77 21.35
N ASP A 273 -22.45 26.82 21.80
CA ASP A 273 -23.40 27.02 22.90
C ASP A 273 -22.68 27.18 24.23
N SER A 274 -21.67 26.34 24.49
CA SER A 274 -20.80 26.51 25.66
C SER A 274 -20.11 27.88 25.65
N GLY A 275 -19.64 28.33 24.48
CA GLY A 275 -18.97 29.62 24.35
C GLY A 275 -19.87 30.83 24.64
N LYS A 276 -21.20 30.73 24.46
CA LYS A 276 -22.15 31.80 24.81
C LYS A 276 -22.24 32.04 26.31
N SER A 277 -22.03 30.99 27.10
CA SER A 277 -22.06 31.04 28.57
C SER A 277 -20.72 31.48 29.17
N LEU A 278 -19.68 31.64 28.36
CA LEU A 278 -18.37 32.15 28.79
C LEU A 278 -18.31 33.65 28.52
N GLU A 279 -17.67 34.42 29.42
CA GLU A 279 -17.33 35.83 29.18
C GLU A 279 -16.36 36.03 27.99
N ALA A 280 -15.82 34.92 27.47
CA ALA A 280 -15.00 34.88 26.27
C ALA A 280 -15.84 35.26 25.04
N ALA A 281 -15.60 36.45 24.49
CA ALA A 281 -16.22 36.87 23.25
C ALA A 281 -15.94 35.83 22.14
N GLN A 282 -16.99 35.33 21.49
CA GLN A 282 -16.83 34.49 20.31
C GLN A 282 -16.31 35.34 19.16
N ARG A 283 -14.99 35.28 18.90
CA ARG A 283 -14.37 35.97 17.76
C ARG A 283 -14.21 34.99 16.61
N GLY A 284 -14.88 35.30 15.49
CA GLY A 284 -14.92 34.41 14.32
C GLY A 284 -15.53 33.04 14.63
N GLY A 285 -16.51 33.00 15.55
CA GLY A 285 -17.17 31.77 15.98
C GLY A 285 -16.23 30.80 16.69
N ARG A 286 -15.22 31.27 17.44
CA ARG A 286 -14.28 30.47 18.25
C ARG A 286 -14.18 30.97 19.69
N ILE A 287 -13.83 30.11 20.65
CA ILE A 287 -13.74 30.48 22.09
C ILE A 287 -12.38 31.15 22.36
N GLU A 288 -12.39 32.36 22.88
CA GLU A 288 -11.17 33.10 23.21
C GLU A 288 -10.44 32.50 24.42
N THR A 289 -9.14 32.23 24.26
CA THR A 289 -8.30 31.67 25.32
C THR A 289 -7.22 32.63 25.80
N ASP A 290 -6.73 32.43 27.02
CA ASP A 290 -5.49 33.03 27.49
C ASP A 290 -4.24 32.33 26.90
N GLY A 291 -3.05 32.82 27.26
CA GLY A 291 -1.78 32.23 26.82
C GLY A 291 -1.52 30.82 27.34
N PHE A 292 -2.30 30.31 28.29
CA PHE A 292 -2.19 28.96 28.85
C PHE A 292 -3.24 28.00 28.27
N LEU A 293 -4.01 28.46 27.27
CA LEU A 293 -5.13 27.76 26.62
C LEU A 293 -6.35 27.57 27.52
N ARG A 294 -6.49 28.39 28.55
CA ARG A 294 -7.68 28.42 29.41
C ARG A 294 -8.71 29.37 28.80
N ALA A 295 -9.98 29.04 28.91
CA ALA A 295 -11.03 29.98 28.52
C ALA A 295 -10.91 31.25 29.36
N LYS A 296 -11.05 32.43 28.76
CA LYS A 296 -10.96 33.70 29.52
C LYS A 296 -11.97 33.70 30.67
N GLY A 297 -11.51 34.10 31.86
CA GLY A 297 -12.31 34.16 33.07
C GLY A 297 -12.41 32.83 33.86
N ARG A 298 -11.81 31.73 33.36
CA ARG A 298 -11.91 30.40 33.98
C ARG A 298 -10.55 29.70 34.04
N GLU A 299 -10.25 29.05 35.17
CA GLU A 299 -9.00 28.30 35.34
C GLU A 299 -9.17 26.78 35.15
N ASP A 300 -10.42 26.32 35.18
CA ASP A 300 -10.85 24.93 35.10
C ASP A 300 -11.21 24.47 33.67
N VAL A 301 -11.29 25.41 32.71
CA VAL A 301 -11.75 25.16 31.35
C VAL A 301 -10.61 25.38 30.36
N TYR A 302 -10.20 24.35 29.64
CA TYR A 302 -9.19 24.41 28.58
C TYR A 302 -9.83 24.22 27.21
N VAL A 303 -9.38 24.96 26.20
CA VAL A 303 -9.88 24.86 24.83
C VAL A 303 -8.71 24.57 23.89
N VAL A 304 -8.87 23.56 23.03
CA VAL A 304 -7.79 23.06 22.16
C VAL A 304 -8.28 22.80 20.74
N GLY A 305 -7.34 22.62 19.81
CA GLY A 305 -7.65 22.32 18.41
C GLY A 305 -8.41 23.45 17.70
N ASP A 306 -9.47 23.11 16.96
CA ASP A 306 -10.18 24.10 16.16
C ASP A 306 -11.11 25.01 16.97
N ASN A 307 -11.41 24.65 18.22
CA ASN A 307 -12.33 25.41 19.05
C ASN A 307 -11.69 26.68 19.65
N MET A 308 -10.36 26.76 19.70
CA MET A 308 -9.67 27.91 20.32
C MET A 308 -9.50 29.10 19.36
N TYR A 309 -9.69 30.29 19.91
CA TYR A 309 -9.26 31.56 19.35
C TYR A 309 -8.14 32.12 20.20
N TYR A 310 -6.92 32.12 19.64
CA TYR A 310 -5.75 32.68 20.30
C TYR A 310 -4.86 33.35 19.26
N ILE A 311 -4.42 34.56 19.57
CA ILE A 311 -3.40 35.29 18.81
C ILE A 311 -2.13 35.23 19.65
N VAL A 312 -1.06 34.71 19.06
CA VAL A 312 0.24 34.64 19.71
C VAL A 312 0.78 36.06 19.89
N GLU A 313 1.42 36.33 21.02
CA GLU A 313 2.06 37.62 21.27
C GLU A 313 3.06 37.97 20.16
N GLY A 314 2.84 39.10 19.49
CA GLY A 314 3.65 39.56 18.35
C GLY A 314 3.12 39.18 16.96
N GLU A 315 2.02 38.43 16.89
CA GLU A 315 1.36 38.05 15.63
C GLU A 315 0.04 38.83 15.45
N ASP A 316 -0.37 39.04 14.19
CA ASP A 316 -1.63 39.74 13.87
C ASP A 316 -2.82 38.79 13.66
N ARG A 317 -2.55 37.51 13.42
CA ARG A 317 -3.55 36.52 13.03
C ARG A 317 -3.71 35.44 14.10
N PRO A 318 -4.94 34.93 14.28
CA PRO A 318 -5.16 33.81 15.19
C PRO A 318 -4.51 32.56 14.63
N VAL A 319 -4.16 31.63 15.53
CA VAL A 319 -3.62 30.32 15.14
C VAL A 319 -4.57 29.59 14.18
N PRO A 320 -4.03 28.89 13.16
CA PRO A 320 -4.82 28.22 12.15
C PRO A 320 -5.50 26.95 12.69
N GLN A 321 -6.64 26.62 12.09
CA GLN A 321 -7.39 25.36 12.33
C GLN A 321 -6.73 24.23 11.55
N MET A 322 -5.69 23.64 12.12
CA MET A 322 -4.90 22.56 11.52
C MET A 322 -4.62 21.47 12.54
N VAL A 323 -4.37 20.25 12.04
CA VAL A 323 -3.96 19.12 12.88
C VAL A 323 -2.73 19.46 13.71
N GLU A 324 -1.72 20.11 13.11
CA GLU A 324 -0.52 20.52 13.82
C GLU A 324 -0.82 21.43 15.03
N ASN A 325 -1.78 22.36 14.88
CA ASN A 325 -2.26 23.18 15.99
C ASN A 325 -2.95 22.33 17.08
N ALA A 326 -3.74 21.32 16.68
CA ALA A 326 -4.34 20.36 17.60
C ALA A 326 -3.27 19.56 18.39
N GLU A 327 -2.16 19.18 17.76
CA GLU A 327 -1.07 18.45 18.43
C GLU A 327 -0.32 19.31 19.46
N HIS A 328 0.01 20.55 19.07
CA HIS A 328 0.69 21.52 19.92
C HIS A 328 -0.19 21.93 21.11
N SER A 329 -1.44 22.35 20.84
CA SER A 329 -2.39 22.77 21.88
C SER A 329 -2.67 21.65 22.90
N ALA A 330 -2.83 20.40 22.43
CA ALA A 330 -2.95 19.24 23.32
C ALA A 330 -1.72 19.03 24.22
N GLY A 331 -0.53 19.33 23.71
CA GLY A 331 0.72 19.30 24.48
C GLY A 331 0.73 20.30 25.62
N THR A 332 0.37 21.54 25.31
CA THR A 332 0.36 22.64 26.27
C THR A 332 -0.75 22.48 27.30
N ALA A 333 -1.99 22.18 26.88
CA ALA A 333 -3.11 21.95 27.80
C ALA A 333 -2.83 20.81 28.78
N ALA A 334 -2.34 19.65 28.30
CA ALA A 334 -2.01 18.52 29.18
C ALA A 334 -0.84 18.81 30.14
N ASN A 335 0.09 19.69 29.77
CA ASN A 335 1.13 20.16 30.69
C ASN A 335 0.51 21.05 31.77
N ASN A 336 -0.27 22.06 31.36
CA ASN A 336 -0.83 23.07 32.26
C ASN A 336 -1.81 22.47 33.25
N ILE A 337 -2.75 21.61 32.80
CA ILE A 337 -3.66 20.87 33.69
C ILE A 337 -2.87 20.05 34.72
N ALA A 338 -1.78 19.41 34.31
CA ALA A 338 -0.99 18.58 35.22
C ALA A 338 -0.23 19.39 36.26
N GLU A 339 0.27 20.57 35.91
CA GLU A 339 0.92 21.48 36.86
C GLU A 339 -0.11 22.09 37.82
N SER A 340 -1.28 22.49 37.33
CA SER A 340 -2.38 22.99 38.17
C SER A 340 -2.82 21.96 39.23
N ILE A 341 -2.96 20.69 38.85
CA ILE A 341 -3.31 19.61 39.80
C ILE A 341 -2.21 19.34 40.83
N ARG A 342 -0.93 19.53 40.45
CA ARG A 342 0.21 19.34 41.35
C ARG A 342 0.47 20.54 42.25
N GLY A 343 -0.25 21.65 42.06
CA GLY A 343 0.02 22.92 42.75
C GLY A 343 1.33 23.59 42.30
N GLY A 344 1.82 23.26 41.10
CA GLY A 344 3.02 23.84 40.53
C GLY A 344 2.72 25.14 39.77
N ASN A 345 3.65 26.10 39.80
CA ASN A 345 3.50 27.40 39.11
C ASN A 345 4.16 27.43 37.71
N ASN A 346 4.59 26.29 37.18
CA ASN A 346 5.33 26.22 35.91
C ASN A 346 4.39 26.04 34.70
N LEU A 347 3.39 26.90 34.57
CA LEU A 347 2.49 26.90 33.42
C LEU A 347 3.24 27.34 32.15
N LYS A 348 3.02 26.62 31.06
CA LYS A 348 3.63 26.92 29.76
C LYS A 348 2.72 27.80 28.93
N THR A 349 3.26 28.93 28.47
CA THR A 349 2.63 29.77 27.47
C THR A 349 2.62 29.09 26.11
N TYR A 350 1.51 29.21 25.37
CA TYR A 350 1.33 28.64 24.05
C TYR A 350 2.03 29.50 22.98
N LYS A 351 3.14 28.98 22.45
CA LYS A 351 3.90 29.60 21.35
C LYS A 351 4.22 28.52 20.31
N PRO A 352 3.26 28.15 19.43
CA PRO A 352 3.45 27.10 18.45
C PRO A 352 4.38 27.56 17.32
N ALA A 353 5.10 26.59 16.72
CA ALA A 353 5.92 26.79 15.54
C ALA A 353 5.45 25.79 14.48
N PHE A 354 4.83 26.31 13.42
CA PHE A 354 4.26 25.48 12.34
C PHE A 354 5.33 25.11 11.31
N HIS A 355 5.33 23.86 10.85
CA HIS A 355 6.34 23.35 9.90
C HIS A 355 5.95 23.53 8.43
N GLY A 356 4.82 24.20 8.17
CA GLY A 356 4.32 24.52 6.84
C GLY A 356 3.12 23.65 6.45
N VAL A 357 2.84 23.59 5.15
CA VAL A 357 1.63 22.94 4.63
C VAL A 357 1.90 22.13 3.38
N MET A 358 1.11 21.09 3.17
CA MET A 358 1.15 20.22 2.00
C MET A 358 -0.28 19.94 1.55
N VAL A 359 -0.49 19.86 0.24
CA VAL A 359 -1.77 19.47 -0.36
C VAL A 359 -1.52 18.37 -1.40
N CYS A 360 -2.29 17.30 -1.33
CA CYS A 360 -2.27 16.24 -2.34
C CYS A 360 -3.30 16.52 -3.45
N ILE A 361 -3.05 15.97 -4.64
CA ILE A 361 -3.89 16.11 -5.83
C ILE A 361 -4.03 14.71 -6.42
N GLY A 362 -4.95 13.95 -5.85
CA GLY A 362 -5.02 12.51 -6.02
C GLY A 362 -3.89 11.78 -5.29
N GLY A 363 -3.75 10.48 -5.55
CA GLY A 363 -2.74 9.65 -4.90
C GLY A 363 -1.33 9.77 -5.49
N LYS A 364 -1.14 10.51 -6.59
CA LYS A 364 0.12 10.54 -7.35
C LYS A 364 0.89 11.85 -7.31
N TYR A 365 0.25 12.96 -6.97
CA TYR A 365 0.85 14.29 -7.07
C TYR A 365 0.54 15.11 -5.81
N GLY A 366 1.49 15.94 -5.40
CA GLY A 366 1.31 16.84 -4.26
C GLY A 366 2.25 18.03 -4.35
N VAL A 367 1.91 19.09 -3.63
CA VAL A 367 2.80 20.24 -3.44
C VAL A 367 2.94 20.50 -1.95
N ALA A 368 4.15 20.85 -1.53
CA ALA A 368 4.45 21.14 -0.14
C ALA A 368 5.30 22.41 -0.05
N HIS A 369 4.96 23.26 0.92
CA HIS A 369 5.76 24.37 1.38
C HIS A 369 6.07 24.13 2.85
N VAL A 370 7.24 23.56 3.13
CA VAL A 370 7.60 23.04 4.45
C VAL A 370 8.99 23.51 4.86
N GLY A 371 9.25 23.51 6.16
CA GLY A 371 10.52 23.94 6.72
C GLY A 371 10.39 24.38 8.17
N LEU A 372 11.31 25.24 8.59
CA LEU A 372 11.25 25.91 9.89
C LEU A 372 10.53 27.26 9.72
N PRO A 373 9.97 27.85 10.80
CA PRO A 373 9.24 29.13 10.72
C PRO A 373 9.99 30.24 9.95
N ASN A 374 11.32 30.27 10.05
CA ASN A 374 12.17 31.27 9.39
C ASN A 374 12.79 30.78 8.06
N PHE A 375 12.59 29.53 7.68
CA PHE A 375 13.19 28.94 6.47
C PHE A 375 12.25 27.88 5.86
N MET A 376 11.31 28.35 5.05
CA MET A 376 10.38 27.50 4.30
C MET A 376 10.85 27.32 2.86
N PHE A 377 10.74 26.11 2.33
CA PHE A 377 11.10 25.80 0.94
C PHE A 377 10.02 24.95 0.26
N SER A 378 10.05 24.90 -1.06
CA SER A 378 9.09 24.13 -1.87
C SER A 378 9.68 22.77 -2.24
N LEU A 379 8.96 21.69 -1.98
CA LEU A 379 9.41 20.35 -2.35
C LEU A 379 8.96 19.96 -3.78
N PRO A 380 9.77 19.16 -4.51
CA PRO A 380 9.29 18.42 -5.68
C PRO A 380 8.16 17.47 -5.29
N SER A 381 7.26 17.15 -6.23
CA SER A 381 6.03 16.40 -5.94
C SER A 381 6.25 15.04 -5.28
N PHE A 382 7.28 14.29 -5.67
CA PHE A 382 7.58 13.00 -5.04
C PHE A 382 7.89 13.17 -3.55
N PHE A 383 8.72 14.17 -3.21
CA PHE A 383 9.06 14.47 -1.82
C PHE A 383 7.90 15.12 -1.05
N ALA A 384 7.01 15.86 -1.72
CA ALA A 384 5.79 16.36 -1.10
C ALA A 384 4.84 15.22 -0.68
N MET A 385 4.63 14.23 -1.56
CA MET A 385 3.86 13.03 -1.22
C MET A 385 4.55 12.20 -0.13
N PHE A 386 5.87 12.03 -0.22
CA PHE A 386 6.63 11.39 0.85
C PHE A 386 6.44 12.10 2.20
N ALA A 387 6.49 13.44 2.22
CA ALA A 387 6.25 14.22 3.42
C ALA A 387 4.83 14.03 3.97
N LYS A 388 3.79 13.95 3.12
CA LYS A 388 2.41 13.58 3.53
C LYS A 388 2.42 12.31 4.37
N HIS A 389 2.92 11.23 3.79
CA HIS A 389 2.87 9.94 4.46
C HIS A 389 3.81 9.87 5.68
N PHE A 390 4.95 10.58 5.66
CA PHE A 390 5.86 10.67 6.79
C PHE A 390 5.22 11.38 7.99
N ILE A 391 4.53 12.51 7.77
CA ILE A 391 3.81 13.24 8.82
C ILE A 391 2.72 12.36 9.44
N ASN A 392 1.97 11.62 8.63
CA ASN A 392 0.99 10.65 9.12
C ASN A 392 1.63 9.56 9.97
N ILE A 393 2.80 9.03 9.58
CA ILE A 393 3.54 8.06 10.38
C ILE A 393 3.94 8.66 11.74
N VAL A 394 4.44 9.90 11.78
CA VAL A 394 4.77 10.60 13.04
C VAL A 394 3.54 10.72 13.94
N TYR A 395 2.38 11.05 13.36
CA TYR A 395 1.12 11.08 14.10
C TYR A 395 0.74 9.70 14.65
N PHE A 396 0.83 8.64 13.84
CA PHE A 396 0.50 7.28 14.29
C PHE A 396 1.41 6.79 15.41
N ILE A 397 2.71 7.14 15.41
CA ILE A 397 3.61 6.85 16.53
C ILE A 397 3.06 7.43 17.84
N GLN A 398 2.51 8.65 17.79
CA GLN A 398 1.93 9.29 18.97
C GLN A 398 0.62 8.64 19.42
N VAL A 399 -0.19 8.06 18.51
CA VAL A 399 -1.56 7.58 18.80
C VAL A 399 -1.68 6.06 18.96
N MET A 400 -1.20 5.24 18.03
CA MET A 400 -1.33 3.77 18.08
C MET A 400 -0.01 3.00 17.89
N GLY A 401 1.10 3.69 17.65
CA GLY A 401 2.41 3.07 17.45
C GLY A 401 2.47 2.22 16.18
N TRP A 402 3.29 1.16 16.22
CA TRP A 402 3.62 0.32 15.06
C TRP A 402 2.44 -0.39 14.41
N THR A 403 1.43 -0.80 15.16
CA THR A 403 0.28 -1.53 14.60
C THR A 403 -0.47 -0.69 13.56
N LYS A 404 -0.68 0.60 13.83
CA LYS A 404 -1.33 1.49 12.85
C LYS A 404 -0.40 1.85 11.70
N ILE A 405 0.90 1.98 11.94
CA ILE A 405 1.90 2.20 10.88
C ILE A 405 1.87 1.04 9.87
N PHE A 406 1.90 -0.21 10.32
CA PHE A 406 1.83 -1.36 9.42
C PHE A 406 0.50 -1.43 8.65
N SER A 407 -0.63 -1.18 9.33
CA SER A 407 -1.94 -1.09 8.67
C SER A 407 -1.95 0.02 7.61
N TYR A 408 -1.46 1.21 7.95
CA TYR A 408 -1.37 2.34 7.03
C TYR A 408 -0.47 2.05 5.83
N LEU A 409 0.75 1.51 6.04
CA LEU A 409 1.65 1.14 4.95
C LEU A 409 1.01 0.09 4.02
N LYS A 410 0.28 -0.87 4.59
CA LYS A 410 -0.49 -1.84 3.82
C LYS A 410 -1.52 -1.16 2.92
N HIS A 411 -2.31 -0.23 3.45
CA HIS A 411 -3.38 0.44 2.69
C HIS A 411 -2.86 1.48 1.69
N GLU A 412 -1.82 2.24 2.03
CA GLU A 412 -1.31 3.36 1.21
C GLU A 412 -0.21 2.99 0.20
N PHE A 413 0.50 1.89 0.41
CA PHE A 413 1.64 1.52 -0.44
C PHE A 413 1.48 0.14 -1.06
N PHE A 414 1.06 -0.85 -0.29
CA PHE A 414 1.09 -2.23 -0.75
C PHE A 414 -0.20 -2.68 -1.43
N THR A 415 -1.37 -2.24 -0.97
CA THR A 415 -2.67 -2.76 -1.43
C THR A 415 -3.52 -1.74 -2.20
N ILE A 416 -2.94 -0.59 -2.58
CA ILE A 416 -3.66 0.42 -3.37
C ILE A 416 -4.15 -0.16 -4.70
N ARG A 417 -5.38 0.18 -5.05
CA ARG A 417 -6.02 -0.25 -6.30
C ARG A 417 -5.67 0.72 -7.43
N ASN A 418 -5.63 0.22 -8.66
CA ASN A 418 -5.52 1.02 -9.89
C ASN A 418 -4.27 1.92 -9.96
N GLN A 419 -3.17 1.53 -9.30
CA GLN A 419 -1.90 2.27 -9.29
C GLN A 419 -2.03 3.71 -8.79
N ARG A 420 -3.02 4.03 -7.96
CA ARG A 420 -3.26 5.37 -7.40
C ARG A 420 -2.34 5.70 -6.21
N SER A 421 -1.08 5.31 -6.29
CA SER A 421 -0.05 5.61 -5.28
C SER A 421 1.08 6.41 -5.92
N PHE A 422 1.74 7.26 -5.14
CA PHE A 422 2.86 8.06 -5.64
C PHE A 422 4.11 7.22 -5.97
N VAL A 423 4.19 6.00 -5.41
CA VAL A 423 5.21 4.99 -5.77
C VAL A 423 4.80 4.12 -6.98
N GLY A 424 3.64 4.41 -7.58
CA GLY A 424 3.13 3.73 -8.76
C GLY A 424 2.70 2.27 -8.53
N GLY A 425 2.52 1.54 -9.62
CA GLY A 425 2.04 0.15 -9.59
C GLY A 425 3.09 -0.92 -9.26
N HIS A 426 4.35 -0.54 -9.05
CA HIS A 426 5.41 -1.52 -8.76
C HIS A 426 5.34 -2.07 -7.34
N LEU A 427 4.95 -1.24 -6.36
CA LEU A 427 4.83 -1.67 -4.95
C LEU A 427 3.37 -1.98 -4.56
N SER A 428 2.43 -1.54 -5.38
CA SER A 428 0.98 -1.53 -5.11
C SER A 428 0.29 -2.73 -5.78
N ASN A 429 0.44 -3.93 -5.20
CA ASN A 429 -0.24 -5.15 -5.65
C ASN A 429 -0.82 -5.93 -4.47
N ARG A 430 -2.03 -6.50 -4.65
CA ARG A 430 -2.71 -7.32 -3.61
C ARG A 430 -1.80 -8.40 -3.00
N THR A 431 -0.94 -8.98 -3.82
CA THR A 431 0.15 -9.85 -3.39
C THR A 431 1.45 -9.06 -3.52
N PRO A 432 2.37 -9.08 -2.54
CA PRO A 432 3.63 -8.34 -2.57
C PRO A 432 4.60 -8.94 -3.62
N SER A 433 4.28 -8.75 -4.89
CA SER A 433 4.99 -9.27 -6.06
C SER A 433 6.41 -8.70 -6.18
N PHE A 434 6.73 -7.62 -5.47
CA PHE A 434 8.11 -7.12 -5.37
C PHE A 434 9.05 -8.10 -4.67
N LEU A 435 8.53 -8.98 -3.81
CA LEU A 435 9.29 -10.06 -3.19
C LEU A 435 9.67 -11.16 -4.20
N LEU A 436 9.00 -11.22 -5.36
CA LEU A 436 9.36 -12.13 -6.44
C LEU A 436 10.55 -11.61 -7.26
N MET A 437 10.89 -10.32 -7.18
CA MET A 437 11.98 -9.75 -7.98
C MET A 437 13.34 -10.39 -7.68
N PRO A 438 13.78 -10.54 -6.41
CA PRO A 438 15.04 -11.22 -6.11
C PRO A 438 15.07 -12.66 -6.65
N VAL A 439 13.98 -13.41 -6.48
CA VAL A 439 13.85 -14.79 -6.98
C VAL A 439 13.91 -14.82 -8.51
N ARG A 440 13.23 -13.88 -9.19
CA ARG A 440 13.22 -13.74 -10.65
C ARG A 440 14.61 -13.44 -11.20
N VAL A 441 15.30 -12.45 -10.62
CA VAL A 441 16.65 -12.05 -11.02
C VAL A 441 17.65 -13.17 -10.77
N TRP A 442 17.55 -13.85 -9.62
CA TRP A 442 18.42 -14.98 -9.31
C TRP A 442 18.19 -16.16 -10.25
N LEU A 443 16.93 -16.56 -10.48
CA LEU A 443 16.60 -17.61 -11.44
C LEU A 443 17.13 -17.28 -12.85
N GLY A 444 16.98 -16.02 -13.28
CA GLY A 444 17.52 -15.56 -14.56
C GLY A 444 19.05 -15.56 -14.60
N ALA A 445 19.73 -15.19 -13.51
CA ALA A 445 21.18 -15.23 -13.41
C ALA A 445 21.72 -16.66 -13.54
N VAL A 446 21.07 -17.64 -12.91
CA VAL A 446 21.46 -19.06 -13.01
C VAL A 446 21.29 -19.59 -14.43
N TRP A 447 20.16 -19.31 -15.09
CA TRP A 447 19.98 -19.69 -16.50
C TRP A 447 20.98 -19.04 -17.44
N LEU A 448 21.27 -17.76 -17.22
CA LEU A 448 22.28 -17.04 -18.01
C LEU A 448 23.67 -17.63 -17.78
N PHE A 449 24.02 -17.94 -16.53
CA PHE A 449 25.29 -18.57 -16.20
C PHE A 449 25.43 -19.94 -16.86
N GLU A 450 24.43 -20.81 -16.74
CA GLU A 450 24.41 -22.14 -17.35
C GLU A 450 24.56 -22.08 -18.87
N GLY A 451 23.80 -21.22 -19.54
CA GLY A 451 23.89 -21.06 -20.99
C GLY A 451 25.25 -20.50 -21.44
N LEU A 452 25.80 -19.53 -20.71
CA LEU A 452 27.13 -18.98 -21.00
C LEU A 452 28.25 -19.98 -20.71
N TYR A 453 28.11 -20.80 -19.66
CA TYR A 453 29.07 -21.85 -19.31
C TYR A 453 29.11 -22.93 -20.39
N LYS A 454 27.95 -23.43 -20.84
CA LYS A 454 27.87 -24.39 -21.94
C LYS A 454 28.44 -23.84 -23.24
N TRP A 455 28.22 -22.55 -23.50
CA TRP A 455 28.79 -21.91 -24.69
C TRP A 455 30.31 -21.72 -24.59
N LEU A 456 30.80 -21.04 -23.56
CA LEU A 456 32.18 -20.55 -23.49
C LEU A 456 33.16 -21.56 -22.90
N ALA A 457 32.73 -22.36 -21.93
CA ALA A 457 33.61 -23.30 -21.22
C ALA A 457 33.56 -24.71 -21.82
N GLU A 458 32.38 -25.18 -22.23
CA GLU A 458 32.18 -26.56 -22.68
C GLU A 458 32.02 -26.73 -24.21
N GLY A 459 31.93 -25.63 -24.97
CA GLY A 459 31.91 -25.65 -26.44
C GLY A 459 30.66 -26.25 -27.08
N TRP A 460 29.49 -26.18 -26.42
CA TRP A 460 28.23 -26.79 -26.90
C TRP A 460 27.67 -26.20 -28.21
N LEU A 461 28.24 -25.12 -28.75
CA LEU A 461 27.84 -24.61 -30.06
C LEU A 461 28.64 -25.20 -31.21
N GLU A 462 29.79 -25.80 -30.92
CA GLU A 462 30.76 -26.26 -31.92
C GLU A 462 30.82 -27.79 -31.98
N GLU A 463 30.61 -28.47 -30.85
CA GLU A 463 30.70 -29.94 -30.75
C GLU A 463 29.39 -30.57 -30.27
N PHE A 464 29.04 -31.73 -30.84
CA PHE A 464 27.85 -32.49 -30.46
C PHE A 464 28.11 -33.31 -29.17
N LYS A 465 27.55 -32.87 -28.04
CA LYS A 465 27.83 -33.39 -26.68
C LYS A 465 26.69 -34.21 -26.07
N LEU A 466 25.48 -34.12 -26.62
CA LEU A 466 24.29 -34.83 -26.13
C LEU A 466 24.46 -36.36 -25.95
N PRO A 467 25.16 -37.11 -26.84
CA PRO A 467 25.34 -38.55 -26.66
C PRO A 467 26.08 -38.92 -25.37
N ASP A 468 27.19 -38.23 -25.11
CA ASP A 468 27.98 -38.44 -23.90
C ASP A 468 27.22 -37.98 -22.67
N PHE A 469 26.56 -36.82 -22.76
CA PHE A 469 25.76 -36.24 -21.67
C PHE A 469 24.64 -37.19 -21.18
N PHE A 470 23.83 -37.74 -22.08
CA PHE A 470 22.78 -38.70 -21.69
C PHE A 470 23.34 -40.04 -21.22
N LYS A 471 24.44 -40.50 -21.82
CA LYS A 471 25.10 -41.75 -21.42
C LYS A 471 25.61 -41.68 -19.98
N TYR A 472 26.34 -40.63 -19.62
CA TYR A 472 26.86 -40.45 -18.26
C TYR A 472 25.73 -40.35 -17.23
N ALA A 473 24.66 -39.61 -17.56
CA ALA A 473 23.51 -39.47 -16.67
C ALA A 473 22.80 -40.81 -16.44
N ASN A 474 22.55 -41.61 -17.49
CA ASN A 474 21.93 -42.93 -17.32
C ASN A 474 22.83 -43.86 -16.51
N MET A 475 24.12 -43.92 -16.82
CA MET A 475 25.09 -44.73 -16.09
C MET A 475 25.13 -44.41 -14.59
N PHE A 476 25.01 -43.12 -14.21
CA PHE A 476 24.96 -42.71 -12.81
C PHE A 476 23.80 -43.35 -12.04
N TYR A 477 22.57 -43.31 -12.58
CA TYR A 477 21.41 -43.92 -11.93
C TYR A 477 21.44 -45.44 -12.00
N ASP A 478 21.82 -46.01 -13.16
CA ASP A 478 21.85 -47.45 -13.38
C ASP A 478 22.86 -48.14 -12.45
N ASN A 479 24.06 -47.56 -12.27
CA ASN A 479 25.06 -48.10 -11.34
C ASN A 479 24.56 -48.17 -9.87
N ILE A 480 23.76 -47.19 -9.43
CA ILE A 480 23.19 -47.16 -8.06
C ILE A 480 22.01 -48.13 -7.94
N ILE A 481 21.20 -48.27 -8.99
CA ILE A 481 20.09 -49.23 -9.02
C ILE A 481 20.63 -50.66 -9.05
N ASP A 482 21.64 -50.93 -9.86
CA ASP A 482 22.24 -52.25 -10.01
C ASP A 482 23.00 -52.66 -8.74
N SER A 483 23.70 -51.73 -8.08
CA SER A 483 24.34 -51.99 -6.78
C SER A 483 23.32 -52.27 -5.68
N ALA A 484 22.22 -51.51 -5.62
CA ALA A 484 21.13 -51.76 -4.67
C ALA A 484 20.42 -53.10 -4.93
N THR A 485 20.24 -53.45 -6.21
CA THR A 485 19.67 -54.74 -6.63
C THR A 485 20.61 -55.89 -6.27
N ALA A 486 21.92 -55.75 -6.50
CA ALA A 486 22.93 -56.72 -6.12
C ALA A 486 23.01 -56.91 -4.60
N ALA A 487 22.93 -55.84 -3.80
CA ALA A 487 22.86 -55.91 -2.35
C ALA A 487 21.60 -56.67 -1.86
N TYR A 488 20.45 -56.47 -2.51
CA TYR A 488 19.22 -57.21 -2.22
C TYR A 488 19.35 -58.72 -2.49
N TYR A 489 20.04 -59.11 -3.57
CA TYR A 489 20.31 -60.53 -3.89
C TYR A 489 21.45 -61.13 -3.04
N HIS A 490 22.44 -60.35 -2.61
CA HIS A 490 23.52 -60.81 -1.73
C HIS A 490 23.06 -61.09 -0.30
N VAL A 491 22.02 -60.40 0.21
CA VAL A 491 21.35 -60.76 1.48
C VAL A 491 20.66 -62.14 1.39
N GLY A 492 20.44 -62.67 0.18
CA GLY A 492 19.94 -64.02 -0.05
C GLY A 492 21.00 -65.13 -0.08
N THR A 493 22.30 -64.79 -0.05
CA THR A 493 23.38 -65.79 -0.21
C THR A 493 24.65 -65.43 0.60
N GLU A 494 24.49 -65.17 1.90
CA GLU A 494 25.56 -65.43 2.88
C GLU A 494 25.33 -66.80 3.55
N VAL A 495 25.65 -67.85 2.80
CA VAL A 495 26.30 -69.05 3.35
C VAL A 495 27.50 -69.32 2.46
N ALA A 496 28.69 -69.31 3.07
CA ALA A 496 29.97 -69.83 2.61
C ALA A 496 31.02 -68.85 2.02
N LEU A 497 32.01 -68.59 2.89
CA LEU A 497 33.47 -68.60 2.69
C LEU A 497 34.26 -67.28 2.83
N LYS A 498 35.33 -67.41 3.62
CA LYS A 498 36.29 -66.44 4.13
C LYS A 498 37.38 -66.06 3.11
N GLY A 499 38.00 -64.90 3.36
CA GLY A 499 39.37 -64.52 2.95
C GLY A 499 39.42 -63.82 1.59
N SER A 500 40.25 -62.83 1.31
CA SER A 500 41.43 -62.28 2.00
C SER A 500 41.93 -61.07 1.19
N ASP A 501 42.68 -60.19 1.87
CA ASP A 501 43.77 -59.34 1.38
C ASP A 501 43.52 -58.04 0.55
N MET A 502 43.89 -56.94 1.22
CA MET A 502 44.79 -55.84 0.81
C MET A 502 44.63 -55.17 -0.56
N ILE A 503 44.51 -53.83 -0.55
CA ILE A 503 45.56 -52.90 -1.01
C ILE A 503 45.28 -51.49 -0.46
N SER A 504 46.32 -50.89 0.10
CA SER A 504 46.40 -49.55 0.67
C SER A 504 46.67 -48.46 -0.38
N ALA A 505 46.35 -47.22 0.03
CA ALA A 505 46.98 -45.94 -0.32
C ALA A 505 46.54 -45.18 -1.60
N ALA A 506 45.89 -44.04 -1.40
CA ALA A 506 46.49 -42.71 -1.66
C ALA A 506 45.60 -41.59 -1.08
N THR A 507 46.12 -40.87 -0.09
CA THR A 507 45.63 -39.58 0.39
C THR A 507 46.03 -38.46 -0.57
N GLY A 508 45.07 -37.61 -0.94
CA GLY A 508 45.31 -36.30 -1.55
C GLY A 508 44.18 -35.35 -1.14
N ASP A 509 44.51 -34.40 -0.27
CA ASP A 509 43.61 -33.35 0.21
C ASP A 509 43.61 -32.14 -0.74
N ALA A 510 42.44 -31.51 -0.83
CA ALA A 510 42.09 -30.15 -1.24
C ALA A 510 42.42 -29.62 -2.66
N GLY A 511 41.34 -29.29 -3.38
CA GLY A 511 41.31 -28.30 -4.45
C GLY A 511 39.90 -27.74 -4.63
N SER A 512 39.70 -26.51 -4.18
CA SER A 512 38.46 -25.72 -4.21
C SER A 512 37.73 -25.70 -5.56
N GLY A 513 36.42 -25.98 -5.53
CA GLY A 513 35.50 -25.73 -6.64
C GLY A 513 34.06 -25.78 -6.14
N ALA A 514 33.56 -24.64 -5.65
CA ALA A 514 32.14 -24.44 -5.37
C ALA A 514 31.33 -24.38 -6.67
N THR A 515 30.03 -24.66 -6.54
CA THR A 515 28.92 -24.54 -7.51
C THR A 515 28.87 -25.58 -8.64
N GLY A 516 28.35 -26.77 -8.34
CA GLY A 516 27.63 -27.57 -9.33
C GLY A 516 26.21 -27.03 -9.45
N ASP A 517 25.94 -26.25 -10.49
CA ASP A 517 24.63 -25.64 -10.73
C ASP A 517 23.64 -26.63 -11.39
N ALA A 518 22.37 -26.34 -11.11
CA ALA A 518 21.20 -27.19 -11.21
C ALA A 518 20.80 -27.69 -12.61
N ALA A 519 21.45 -27.23 -13.70
CA ALA A 519 21.19 -27.71 -15.07
C ALA A 519 22.40 -28.44 -15.69
N SER A 520 23.49 -28.61 -14.95
CA SER A 520 24.57 -29.54 -15.29
C SER A 520 24.20 -30.97 -14.84
N GLY A 521 23.34 -31.60 -15.64
CA GLY A 521 22.94 -32.99 -15.44
C GLY A 521 24.16 -33.91 -15.37
N ALA A 522 24.39 -34.52 -14.19
CA ALA A 522 25.24 -35.69 -13.97
C ALA A 522 26.65 -35.72 -14.64
N THR A 523 27.27 -34.58 -14.90
CA THR A 523 28.63 -34.51 -15.48
C THR A 523 29.60 -33.70 -14.62
N GLY A 524 29.59 -33.95 -13.32
CA GLY A 524 30.76 -33.68 -12.48
C GLY A 524 31.88 -34.64 -12.90
N ALA A 525 32.76 -34.18 -13.78
CA ALA A 525 33.93 -34.93 -14.21
C ALA A 525 34.87 -35.18 -13.02
N GLY A 526 34.91 -36.43 -12.56
CA GLY A 526 35.87 -36.95 -11.60
C GLY A 526 36.05 -38.44 -11.85
N GLY A 527 37.06 -38.81 -12.65
CA GLY A 527 37.43 -40.21 -12.83
C GLY A 527 37.94 -40.80 -11.52
N GLY A 528 37.42 -41.99 -11.17
CA GLY A 528 38.04 -42.86 -10.17
C GLY A 528 37.16 -43.19 -8.97
N THR A 529 36.97 -44.50 -8.75
CA THR A 529 36.41 -45.20 -7.58
C THR A 529 34.90 -45.08 -7.30
N ALA A 530 34.26 -46.24 -7.23
CA ALA A 530 32.86 -46.42 -6.85
C ALA A 530 32.57 -45.80 -5.47
N SER A 531 31.84 -44.69 -5.47
CA SER A 531 31.20 -44.18 -4.26
C SER A 531 29.97 -45.04 -3.94
N ALA A 532 29.81 -45.40 -2.67
CA ALA A 532 28.64 -46.10 -2.13
C ALA A 532 27.39 -45.20 -2.20
N GLY A 533 26.79 -45.10 -3.39
CA GLY A 533 25.48 -44.47 -3.57
C GLY A 533 24.37 -45.41 -3.10
N GLU A 534 23.30 -44.84 -2.53
CA GLU A 534 22.17 -45.60 -2.00
C GLU A 534 20.87 -45.26 -2.75
N LEU A 535 20.08 -46.29 -3.03
CA LEU A 535 18.74 -46.16 -3.62
C LEU A 535 17.71 -45.92 -2.51
N LEU A 536 17.02 -44.77 -2.56
CA LEU A 536 15.99 -44.42 -1.57
C LEU A 536 14.63 -44.98 -1.96
N PHE A 537 14.20 -44.75 -3.20
CA PHE A 537 13.03 -45.43 -3.76
C PHE A 537 13.11 -45.51 -5.29
N ASN A 538 12.51 -46.58 -5.83
CA ASN A 538 12.30 -46.81 -7.24
C ASN A 538 10.87 -47.30 -7.44
N VAL A 539 9.94 -46.39 -7.76
CA VAL A 539 8.51 -46.69 -7.84
C VAL A 539 8.05 -46.61 -9.29
N ARG A 540 7.40 -47.68 -9.77
CA ARG A 540 6.78 -47.72 -11.10
C ARG A 540 5.28 -47.45 -10.98
N PHE A 541 4.80 -46.43 -11.67
CA PHE A 541 3.38 -46.11 -11.78
C PHE A 541 2.86 -46.52 -13.15
N PHE A 542 1.87 -47.43 -13.16
CA PHE A 542 1.10 -47.86 -14.33
C PHE A 542 1.92 -48.31 -15.56
N ASN A 543 3.18 -48.73 -15.38
CA ASN A 543 4.11 -49.05 -16.48
C ASN A 543 4.42 -47.87 -17.43
N VAL A 544 4.07 -46.64 -17.04
CA VAL A 544 4.26 -45.42 -17.85
C VAL A 544 5.25 -44.44 -17.20
N PHE A 545 5.38 -44.43 -15.87
CA PHE A 545 6.28 -43.52 -15.14
C PHE A 545 7.14 -44.28 -14.14
N HIS A 546 8.46 -44.13 -14.23
CA HIS A 546 9.42 -44.72 -13.31
C HIS A 546 10.12 -43.61 -12.51
N LEU A 547 9.80 -43.53 -11.23
CA LEU A 547 10.26 -42.47 -10.34
C LEU A 547 11.43 -42.99 -9.50
N ILE A 548 12.60 -42.39 -9.69
CA ILE A 548 13.86 -42.85 -9.13
C ILE A 548 14.44 -41.75 -8.23
N PHE A 549 14.78 -42.10 -6.99
CA PHE A 549 15.43 -41.20 -6.05
C PHE A 549 16.64 -41.89 -5.41
N VAL A 550 17.80 -41.27 -5.56
CA VAL A 550 19.10 -41.83 -5.19
C VAL A 550 19.94 -40.81 -4.41
N SER A 551 20.86 -41.32 -3.60
CA SER A 551 21.95 -40.54 -3.00
C SER A 551 23.27 -40.95 -3.64
N SER A 552 24.13 -39.99 -3.98
CA SER A 552 25.47 -40.25 -4.54
C SER A 552 26.49 -40.73 -3.51
N THR A 553 26.16 -40.63 -2.21
CA THR A 553 26.98 -41.05 -1.07
C THR A 553 26.11 -41.78 -0.03
N ALA A 554 26.74 -42.46 0.92
CA ALA A 554 26.05 -43.09 2.05
C ALA A 554 25.18 -42.08 2.81
N LEU A 555 24.02 -42.52 3.32
CA LEU A 555 23.03 -41.63 3.93
C LEU A 555 23.55 -40.88 5.17
N GLU A 556 24.53 -41.46 5.87
CA GLU A 556 25.14 -40.87 7.07
C GLU A 556 25.97 -39.61 6.77
N SER A 557 26.49 -39.49 5.54
CA SER A 557 27.30 -38.35 5.09
C SER A 557 26.64 -37.52 3.99
N ALA A 558 25.46 -37.94 3.51
CA ALA A 558 24.74 -37.31 2.42
C ALA A 558 24.24 -35.90 2.79
N LYS A 559 24.64 -34.91 1.99
CA LYS A 559 24.09 -33.54 2.01
C LYS A 559 23.03 -33.38 0.93
N LEU A 560 22.35 -32.24 0.92
CA LEU A 560 21.28 -31.94 -0.05
C LEU A 560 21.74 -32.08 -1.52
N GLU A 561 23.00 -31.75 -1.79
CA GLU A 561 23.64 -31.85 -3.12
C GLU A 561 23.86 -33.30 -3.58
N ASN A 562 23.85 -34.28 -2.66
CA ASN A 562 24.06 -35.69 -2.97
C ASN A 562 22.76 -36.39 -3.40
N TYR A 563 21.60 -35.80 -3.11
CA TYR A 563 20.30 -36.37 -3.47
C TYR A 563 19.92 -36.00 -4.91
N ALA A 564 19.61 -36.99 -5.72
CA ALA A 564 19.23 -36.83 -7.12
C ALA A 564 17.92 -37.54 -7.43
N PHE A 565 17.09 -36.89 -8.25
CA PHE A 565 15.74 -37.35 -8.58
C PHE A 565 15.57 -37.42 -10.09
N LYS A 566 14.95 -38.50 -10.59
CA LYS A 566 14.70 -38.71 -12.02
C LYS A 566 13.32 -39.28 -12.26
N LEU A 567 12.64 -38.72 -13.26
CA LEU A 567 11.36 -39.23 -13.75
C LEU A 567 11.57 -39.91 -15.10
N ASN A 568 11.83 -41.20 -15.10
CA ASN A 568 12.02 -41.95 -16.33
C ASN A 568 10.66 -42.20 -17.00
N VAL A 569 10.50 -41.68 -18.22
CA VAL A 569 9.30 -41.81 -19.06
C VAL A 569 9.69 -42.56 -20.35
N PRO A 570 9.16 -43.77 -20.60
CA PRO A 570 9.55 -44.57 -21.77
C PRO A 570 9.37 -43.85 -23.11
N LEU A 571 8.32 -43.04 -23.24
CA LEU A 571 8.09 -42.23 -24.44
C LEU A 571 9.21 -41.18 -24.67
N MET A 572 9.72 -40.57 -23.60
CA MET A 572 10.80 -39.60 -23.70
C MET A 572 12.12 -40.28 -24.07
N ASN A 573 12.41 -41.45 -23.49
CA ASN A 573 13.61 -42.21 -23.86
C ASN A 573 13.58 -42.64 -25.32
N TRP A 574 12.42 -43.14 -25.80
CA TRP A 574 12.24 -43.47 -27.21
C TRP A 574 12.51 -42.26 -28.11
N PHE A 575 12.00 -41.08 -27.76
CA PHE A 575 12.23 -39.85 -28.51
C PHE A 575 13.71 -39.45 -28.54
N VAL A 576 14.39 -39.49 -27.39
CA VAL A 576 15.83 -39.20 -27.29
C VAL A 576 16.65 -40.15 -28.16
N GLU A 577 16.42 -41.46 -28.05
CA GLU A 577 17.18 -42.48 -28.79
C GLU A 577 16.91 -42.46 -30.30
N ASN A 578 15.64 -42.38 -30.70
CA ASN A 578 15.24 -42.59 -32.09
C ASN A 578 15.11 -41.31 -32.92
N VAL A 579 15.06 -40.14 -32.27
CA VAL A 579 14.92 -38.84 -32.96
C VAL A 579 16.13 -37.96 -32.75
N ILE A 580 16.60 -37.81 -31.49
CA ILE A 580 17.71 -36.89 -31.17
C ILE A 580 19.06 -37.54 -31.46
N LEU A 581 19.31 -38.73 -30.91
CA LEU A 581 20.60 -39.42 -31.04
C LEU A 581 20.76 -40.13 -32.39
N ALA A 582 19.66 -40.52 -33.03
CA ALA A 582 19.67 -41.14 -34.36
C ALA A 582 20.02 -40.17 -35.50
N ASN A 583 19.86 -38.86 -35.30
CA ASN A 583 20.14 -37.84 -36.31
C ASN A 583 21.05 -36.74 -35.72
N PRO A 584 22.38 -36.81 -35.95
CA PRO A 584 23.34 -35.87 -35.38
C PRO A 584 23.08 -34.40 -35.77
N ASP A 585 22.64 -34.13 -36.99
CA ASP A 585 22.35 -32.76 -37.45
C ASP A 585 21.15 -32.17 -36.70
N PHE A 586 20.09 -32.97 -36.53
CA PHE A 586 18.92 -32.59 -35.74
C PHE A 586 19.27 -32.43 -34.24
N GLY A 587 20.09 -33.34 -33.71
CA GLY A 587 20.59 -33.27 -32.34
C GLY A 587 21.40 -32.01 -32.07
N MET A 588 22.26 -31.61 -33.01
CA MET A 588 23.04 -30.37 -32.92
C MET A 588 22.14 -29.13 -32.92
N ILE A 589 21.14 -29.07 -33.80
CA ILE A 589 20.16 -27.97 -33.83
C ILE A 589 19.43 -27.84 -32.49
N MET A 590 18.98 -28.97 -31.92
CA MET A 590 18.30 -29.01 -30.63
C MET A 590 19.22 -28.53 -29.50
N GLN A 591 20.47 -29.00 -29.46
CA GLN A 591 21.47 -28.60 -28.47
C GLN A 591 21.73 -27.10 -28.50
N VAL A 592 22.03 -26.54 -29.68
CA VAL A 592 22.25 -25.10 -29.89
C VAL A 592 21.01 -24.30 -29.48
N SER A 593 19.82 -24.76 -29.85
CA SER A 593 18.57 -24.11 -29.49
C SER A 593 18.36 -24.06 -27.98
N ILE A 594 18.68 -25.13 -27.24
CA ILE A 594 18.59 -25.16 -25.78
C ILE A 594 19.52 -24.11 -25.17
N VAL A 595 20.79 -24.08 -25.56
CA VAL A 595 21.78 -23.12 -25.01
C VAL A 595 21.36 -21.67 -25.29
N ILE A 596 20.90 -21.38 -26.50
CA ILE A 596 20.37 -20.05 -26.85
C ILE A 596 19.15 -19.71 -25.99
N MET A 597 18.22 -20.66 -25.80
CA MET A 597 17.04 -20.46 -24.96
C MET A 597 17.41 -20.21 -23.50
N GLU A 598 18.40 -20.90 -22.94
CA GLU A 598 18.90 -20.68 -21.57
C GLU A 598 19.39 -19.23 -21.40
N ILE A 599 20.21 -18.74 -22.34
CA ILE A 599 20.72 -17.36 -22.33
C ILE A 599 19.57 -16.35 -22.47
N LEU A 600 18.67 -16.56 -23.45
CA LEU A 600 17.55 -15.66 -23.71
C LEU A 600 16.56 -15.61 -22.53
N VAL A 601 16.23 -16.77 -21.95
CA VAL A 601 15.39 -16.87 -20.76
C VAL A 601 16.06 -16.19 -19.58
N GLY A 602 17.36 -16.39 -19.38
CA GLY A 602 18.14 -15.76 -18.33
C GLY A 602 18.08 -14.23 -18.40
N LEU A 603 18.41 -13.66 -19.56
CA LEU A 603 18.34 -12.21 -19.81
C LEU A 603 16.92 -11.66 -19.66
N ALA A 604 15.92 -12.36 -20.18
CA ALA A 604 14.52 -11.97 -20.11
C ALA A 604 14.00 -11.94 -18.66
N LEU A 605 14.34 -12.94 -17.83
CA LEU A 605 13.98 -12.98 -16.41
C LEU A 605 14.69 -11.87 -15.60
N ILE A 606 15.97 -11.61 -15.86
CA ILE A 606 16.72 -10.53 -15.19
C ILE A 606 16.07 -9.17 -15.51
N ALA A 607 15.86 -8.88 -16.79
CA ALA A 607 15.23 -7.64 -17.25
C ALA A 607 13.74 -7.54 -16.86
N GLY A 608 13.10 -8.66 -16.53
CA GLY A 608 11.66 -8.76 -16.31
C GLY A 608 10.85 -8.48 -17.57
N LEU A 609 11.31 -8.98 -18.72
CA LEU A 609 10.68 -8.87 -20.04
C LEU A 609 10.15 -10.24 -20.47
N PHE A 610 8.87 -10.32 -20.83
CA PHE A 610 8.17 -11.58 -21.15
C PHE A 610 8.30 -12.65 -20.05
N THR A 611 8.26 -12.21 -18.79
CA THR A 611 8.58 -13.06 -17.63
C THR A 611 7.72 -14.32 -17.56
N THR A 612 6.43 -14.23 -17.88
CA THR A 612 5.53 -15.40 -17.90
C THR A 612 5.94 -16.43 -18.96
N LEU A 613 6.37 -15.97 -20.14
CA LEU A 613 6.85 -16.85 -21.20
C LEU A 613 8.19 -17.50 -20.78
N SER A 614 9.13 -16.70 -20.30
CA SER A 614 10.44 -17.16 -19.87
C SER A 614 10.36 -18.15 -18.69
N ALA A 615 9.47 -17.90 -17.73
CA ALA A 615 9.19 -18.82 -16.63
C ALA A 615 8.54 -20.12 -17.13
N GLY A 616 7.63 -20.04 -18.10
CA GLY A 616 7.05 -21.22 -18.73
C GLY A 616 8.09 -22.07 -19.46
N VAL A 617 8.99 -21.44 -20.22
CA VAL A 617 10.12 -22.13 -20.85
C VAL A 617 11.04 -22.75 -19.80
N SER A 618 11.33 -22.03 -18.71
CA SER A 618 12.13 -22.55 -17.58
C SER A 618 11.51 -23.82 -16.99
N ILE A 619 10.19 -23.86 -16.78
CA ILE A 619 9.48 -25.07 -16.32
C ILE A 619 9.65 -26.22 -17.32
N VAL A 620 9.48 -25.95 -18.61
CA VAL A 620 9.63 -26.98 -19.66
C VAL A 620 11.05 -27.53 -19.71
N LEU A 621 12.08 -26.66 -19.65
CA LEU A 621 13.48 -27.09 -19.62
C LEU A 621 13.79 -27.93 -18.38
N GLN A 622 13.32 -27.51 -17.20
CA GLN A 622 13.50 -28.27 -15.95
C GLN A 622 12.79 -29.64 -16.00
N LEU A 623 11.59 -29.72 -16.56
CA LEU A 623 10.90 -31.00 -16.78
C LEU A 623 11.64 -31.89 -17.78
N MET A 624 12.24 -31.30 -18.82
CA MET A 624 13.07 -32.03 -19.78
C MET A 624 14.31 -32.62 -19.10
N PHE A 625 15.03 -31.84 -18.28
CA PHE A 625 16.17 -32.35 -17.51
C PHE A 625 15.75 -33.43 -16.51
N LEU A 626 14.63 -33.22 -15.81
CA LEU A 626 14.05 -34.19 -14.89
C LEU A 626 13.77 -35.55 -15.55
N MET A 627 13.31 -35.55 -16.80
CA MET A 627 12.97 -36.77 -17.55
C MET A 627 14.16 -37.43 -18.23
N THR A 628 15.19 -36.67 -18.59
CA THR A 628 16.34 -37.15 -19.35
C THR A 628 17.52 -37.48 -18.42
N THR A 629 18.12 -36.46 -17.80
CA THR A 629 19.29 -36.61 -16.95
C THR A 629 18.97 -36.76 -15.47
N GLY A 630 17.74 -36.43 -15.06
CA GLY A 630 17.42 -36.15 -13.66
C GLY A 630 18.07 -34.85 -13.17
N TRP A 631 17.70 -34.44 -11.96
CA TRP A 631 18.20 -33.22 -11.31
C TRP A 631 18.58 -33.49 -9.85
N TYR A 632 19.56 -32.74 -9.33
CA TYR A 632 19.89 -32.76 -7.92
C TYR A 632 18.88 -31.95 -7.11
N LEU A 633 18.64 -32.35 -5.86
CA LEU A 633 17.71 -31.65 -4.97
C LEU A 633 18.20 -30.23 -4.64
N SER A 634 19.51 -29.99 -4.70
CA SER A 634 20.12 -28.65 -4.67
C SER A 634 19.65 -27.73 -5.80
N GLY A 635 19.18 -28.28 -6.92
CA GLY A 635 18.66 -27.55 -8.07
C GLY A 635 17.15 -27.47 -8.18
N ALA A 636 16.42 -28.27 -7.38
CA ALA A 636 14.96 -28.35 -7.44
C ALA A 636 14.25 -27.01 -7.16
N TRP A 637 14.90 -26.09 -6.44
CA TRP A 637 14.36 -24.75 -6.18
C TRP A 637 14.07 -23.97 -7.47
N MET A 638 14.80 -24.20 -8.57
CA MET A 638 14.59 -23.47 -9.83
C MET A 638 13.19 -23.73 -10.41
N PHE A 639 12.68 -24.95 -10.27
CA PHE A 639 11.33 -25.29 -10.74
C PHE A 639 10.26 -24.59 -9.91
N PHE A 640 10.35 -24.66 -8.57
CA PHE A 640 9.42 -23.93 -7.70
C PHE A 640 9.51 -22.41 -7.88
N ALA A 641 10.73 -21.88 -8.07
CA ALA A 641 10.96 -20.48 -8.40
C ALA A 641 10.30 -20.10 -9.73
N SER A 642 10.39 -20.96 -10.75
CA SER A 642 9.76 -20.75 -12.06
C SER A 642 8.23 -20.66 -11.94
N PHE A 643 7.60 -21.53 -11.14
CA PHE A 643 6.17 -21.41 -10.81
C PHE A 643 5.84 -20.13 -10.05
N ALA A 644 6.66 -19.75 -9.07
CA ALA A 644 6.44 -18.54 -8.28
C ALA A 644 6.49 -17.26 -9.13
N VAL A 645 7.38 -17.19 -10.13
CA VAL A 645 7.54 -16.00 -10.99
C VAL A 645 6.66 -16.01 -12.24
N LEU A 646 5.98 -17.14 -12.53
CA LEU A 646 5.12 -17.34 -13.69
C LEU A 646 4.04 -16.26 -13.82
N ILE A 647 3.42 -15.87 -12.69
CA ILE A 647 2.32 -14.91 -12.64
C ILE A 647 2.78 -13.65 -11.90
N GLY A 648 2.83 -12.52 -12.63
CA GLY A 648 3.05 -11.20 -12.04
C GLY A 648 4.51 -10.86 -11.69
N GLY A 649 5.46 -11.80 -11.83
CA GLY A 649 6.88 -11.58 -11.55
C GLY A 649 7.51 -10.46 -12.40
N GLY A 650 7.07 -10.28 -13.64
CA GLY A 650 7.63 -9.28 -14.56
C GLY A 650 7.17 -7.85 -14.34
N ARG A 651 5.93 -7.65 -13.84
CA ARG A 651 5.33 -6.31 -13.72
C ARG A 651 5.95 -5.49 -12.58
N THR A 652 6.66 -6.14 -11.68
CA THR A 652 7.30 -5.47 -10.54
C THR A 652 8.77 -5.24 -10.83
N LEU A 653 9.20 -3.97 -10.89
CA LEU A 653 10.59 -3.61 -11.19
C LEU A 653 11.15 -4.39 -12.39
N GLY A 654 10.38 -4.46 -13.47
CA GLY A 654 10.70 -5.20 -14.70
C GLY A 654 10.03 -4.55 -15.90
N LEU A 655 10.57 -4.81 -17.09
CA LEU A 655 10.12 -4.18 -18.33
C LEU A 655 8.66 -4.51 -18.70
N ASP A 656 8.14 -5.65 -18.26
CA ASP A 656 6.74 -6.04 -18.47
C ASP A 656 5.74 -5.02 -17.91
N TYR A 657 6.14 -4.19 -16.95
CA TYR A 657 5.30 -3.08 -16.46
C TYR A 657 4.89 -2.11 -17.58
N TRP A 658 5.80 -1.82 -18.52
CA TRP A 658 5.55 -0.91 -19.63
C TRP A 658 5.23 -1.66 -20.93
N VAL A 659 5.93 -2.77 -21.19
CA VAL A 659 5.81 -3.52 -22.44
C VAL A 659 4.46 -4.22 -22.54
N MET A 660 4.00 -4.91 -21.49
CA MET A 660 2.76 -5.70 -21.57
C MET A 660 1.51 -4.83 -21.80
N PRO A 661 1.30 -3.69 -21.11
CA PRO A 661 0.17 -2.81 -21.42
C PRO A 661 0.24 -2.22 -22.84
N TRP A 662 1.45 -1.86 -23.30
CA TRP A 662 1.64 -1.37 -24.66
C TRP A 662 1.30 -2.45 -25.70
N LEU A 663 1.78 -3.67 -25.50
CA LEU A 663 1.52 -4.82 -26.36
C LEU A 663 0.02 -5.12 -26.43
N LYS A 664 -0.67 -5.13 -25.28
CA LYS A 664 -2.13 -5.30 -25.19
C LYS A 664 -2.89 -4.22 -25.98
N LYS A 665 -2.42 -2.97 -25.93
CA LYS A 665 -3.00 -1.86 -26.72
C LYS A 665 -2.79 -2.04 -28.23
N GLN A 666 -1.74 -2.73 -28.66
CA GLN A 666 -1.55 -3.05 -30.09
C GLN A 666 -2.36 -4.29 -30.50
N TRP A 667 -2.37 -5.36 -29.70
CA TRP A 667 -3.15 -6.57 -29.97
C TRP A 667 -4.64 -6.31 -30.09
N THR A 668 -5.18 -5.43 -29.24
CA THR A 668 -6.57 -4.97 -29.31
C THR A 668 -6.92 -4.26 -30.61
N LYS A 669 -5.96 -3.85 -31.46
CA LYS A 669 -6.26 -3.30 -32.80
C LYS A 669 -6.37 -4.38 -33.87
N ILE A 670 -5.87 -5.58 -33.62
CA ILE A 670 -5.83 -6.67 -34.59
C ILE A 670 -7.17 -7.43 -34.56
N PRO A 671 -7.86 -7.59 -35.70
CA PRO A 671 -9.17 -8.26 -35.77
C PRO A 671 -9.16 -9.71 -35.23
N PHE A 672 -8.07 -10.44 -35.44
CA PHE A 672 -7.90 -11.80 -34.94
C PHE A 672 -8.03 -11.87 -33.41
N PHE A 673 -7.27 -11.04 -32.68
CA PHE A 673 -7.32 -11.02 -31.22
C PHE A 673 -8.72 -10.63 -30.72
N LYS A 674 -9.37 -9.65 -31.37
CA LYS A 674 -10.76 -9.26 -31.06
C LYS A 674 -11.77 -10.39 -31.26
N LYS A 675 -11.63 -11.18 -32.33
CA LYS A 675 -12.56 -12.27 -32.65
C LYS A 675 -12.41 -13.46 -31.70
N TRP A 676 -11.18 -13.73 -31.25
CA TRP A 676 -10.85 -14.86 -30.37
C TRP A 676 -10.84 -14.50 -28.88
N TYR A 677 -11.29 -13.30 -28.51
CA TYR A 677 -11.36 -12.86 -27.10
C TYR A 677 -10.02 -12.86 -26.35
N LEU A 678 -8.90 -12.83 -27.08
CA LEU A 678 -7.53 -12.86 -26.55
C LEU A 678 -7.06 -11.50 -25.98
N TYR A 679 -8.01 -10.63 -25.61
CA TYR A 679 -7.77 -9.26 -25.14
C TYR A 679 -8.40 -8.93 -23.77
N HIS A 680 -9.12 -9.88 -23.16
CA HIS A 680 -9.60 -9.81 -21.78
C HIS A 680 -8.54 -10.46 -20.85
N GLU A 681 -8.20 -9.99 -19.65
CA GLU A 681 -8.70 -8.93 -18.76
C GLU A 681 -7.82 -7.69 -18.70
#